data_AF-J4UJ86-F1
#
_entry.id   AF-J4UJ86-F1
#
_cell.length_a   1.000
_cell.length_b   1.000
_cell.length_c   1.000
_cell.angle_alpha   90.00
_cell.angle_beta   90.00
_cell.angle_gamma   90.00
#
_symmetry.space_group_name_H-M   'P 1'
#
loop_
_entity.id
_entity.type
_entity.pdbx_description
1 polymer ?
#
loop_
_entity_poly.entity_id
_entity_poly.type
_entity_poly.pdbx_seq_one_letter_code
_entity_poly.pdbx_strand_id
1 'polypeptide(L)'
;MTWVWRNVKDYGAVGDGVTDDTDAIQKAISDGNRCGKGCPESSVSGAIVYFPSGVYRVDRSIVLYYNTQLVGAVKGRVATIQSARNFIGLGVFTTDVYLPDGHSEWYLNTSNFYRSIRGLQIDIRLTRQKGMVGIHWQVAQATTIEETGILMSNASSTTQIGIFAENGSGGWMGDITISDGEYGILAGSQQYSASRISIIGSQKCIGLIWNWVWSWSHLRLEDCKIAIDLTAAGSDSKSPVGSLSVVDSAIIHCDTAIKTYPFTLTQSKEQGSTIITLSHSQIYKSTSFIGFPDGASISKNVDDWKIDYWQYGNKFKQGDVAHGESTPAEDRPASLLDSNGNWFSTGKPTFYNRNKDQVVNARLHAAGDGKTDDTVALQSLFQYAAENNLLLYIPAGVYIISSPLLIPSNTRIRGEVWSQLMAVGDKFADAQRPKAMITVGQGEKNGLVQLENLLFTSRGSLPGLALLQWNLQSTKQGDVGLWDCHFRVGGATGTDLRKADCPKLSGSVNSKCIAGAMMLVKTNKGSGYFENMWAWVADHDLDDPAGDDSNQINVYFARGILIFGDGPTWWRGTASEHSVMYQYNIVSASNVYMSIIQTESPYYQGTSFLQAPAPFKPGNWIGEPSFDQCGSATTNCNVAWALIVQHSNGIYIDGTGLYSWFQNYNQDCVGNKTCQQRLVNIYNSANVFISHLITIGSVEVVTPAFSNDYNRIIYVDDTLEATVYPWWTAIASYLDSSAKINITGHDYPIKKGWVAFGDSYAAGIGAGTPLDTDANCYRGRGSYTAILDNIIQTSHQASIVWQSRSCSGETAEQFIKGEGAKQLEQWQPSFSDIATVSFTGNDFGFGDIVSHCLMGYPRGSQNQQCEEDLAATRRKLDTEHKVQDLVYNVLDEIYKKKSGHGRLMVYWTGYPQFFDATDKTCDSAYFSNYLIWAGRYLDAKLRLKLNEFSVELNQQVKFAIRRYNQFEPSPKAKFIDIDADSGIYTGHRFCEPGVKETLNTEQGQNTVAFFYPDGWDDIPSADEHFYMPPKKESQAPDKWSVSVQSSTCNDTQDNNEPLRPLLCSAAKAVANGTLTTSDIDHAAGEGGSSAVKNSDGSVTITDFSVAYLKMFHPKTRANWRIAQAVHDVMILHLN
;
A
#
# COMPACT_ATOMS: atom_id res chain seq x y z
N MET A 1 2.07 41.76 14.14
CA MET A 1 1.15 40.95 13.32
C MET A 1 0.99 41.66 12.00
N THR A 2 1.42 41.03 10.91
CA THR A 2 1.10 41.47 9.56
C THR A 2 -0.40 41.22 9.32
N TRP A 3 -1.08 42.15 8.67
CA TRP A 3 -2.52 42.04 8.38
C TRP A 3 -2.72 41.01 7.27
N VAL A 4 -3.42 39.90 7.56
CA VAL A 4 -3.70 38.84 6.56
C VAL A 4 -4.80 39.26 5.61
N TRP A 5 -5.91 39.79 6.15
CA TRP A 5 -7.01 40.38 5.40
C TRP A 5 -6.64 41.76 4.85
N ARG A 6 -6.88 41.96 3.56
CA ARG A 6 -6.57 43.22 2.87
C ARG A 6 -7.69 43.57 1.89
N ASN A 7 -8.37 44.69 2.09
CA ASN A 7 -9.34 45.20 1.13
C ASN A 7 -8.65 46.21 0.21
N VAL A 8 -8.69 46.00 -1.10
CA VAL A 8 -7.99 46.87 -2.07
C VAL A 8 -8.37 48.35 -1.95
N LYS A 9 -9.59 48.67 -1.49
CA LYS A 9 -10.04 50.06 -1.29
C LYS A 9 -9.34 50.75 -0.13
N ASP A 10 -8.90 50.00 0.89
CA ASP A 10 -8.12 50.54 2.00
C ASP A 10 -6.71 50.93 1.56
N TYR A 11 -6.26 50.41 0.41
CA TYR A 11 -4.97 50.73 -0.22
C TYR A 11 -5.08 51.79 -1.32
N GLY A 12 -6.27 52.37 -1.53
CA GLY A 12 -6.51 53.47 -2.46
C GLY A 12 -7.15 53.06 -3.78
N ALA A 13 -7.57 51.80 -3.96
CA ALA A 13 -8.29 51.40 -5.17
C ALA A 13 -9.69 52.04 -5.17
N VAL A 14 -10.09 52.63 -6.28
CA VAL A 14 -11.38 53.32 -6.42
C VAL A 14 -12.45 52.36 -6.93
N GLY A 15 -12.13 51.56 -7.95
CA GLY A 15 -13.05 50.61 -8.57
C GLY A 15 -14.16 51.28 -9.39
N ASP A 16 -13.85 52.40 -10.07
CA ASP A 16 -14.78 53.20 -10.89
C ASP A 16 -14.67 52.95 -12.41
N GLY A 17 -13.74 52.10 -12.85
CA GLY A 17 -13.44 51.79 -14.25
C GLY A 17 -12.66 52.87 -14.99
N VAL A 18 -12.26 53.94 -14.30
CA VAL A 18 -11.55 55.09 -14.87
C VAL A 18 -10.17 55.23 -14.27
N THR A 19 -10.10 55.25 -12.95
CA THR A 19 -8.88 55.35 -12.15
C THR A 19 -8.02 54.10 -12.34
N ASP A 20 -6.71 54.29 -12.49
CA ASP A 20 -5.78 53.17 -12.51
C ASP A 20 -5.58 52.66 -11.08
N ASP A 21 -6.07 51.45 -10.82
CA ASP A 21 -6.04 50.82 -9.49
C ASP A 21 -4.84 49.88 -9.33
N THR A 22 -3.91 49.82 -10.29
CA THR A 22 -2.84 48.81 -10.30
C THR A 22 -1.93 48.91 -9.09
N ASP A 23 -1.46 50.12 -8.75
CA ASP A 23 -0.58 50.32 -7.59
C ASP A 23 -1.28 50.01 -6.27
N ALA A 24 -2.55 50.39 -6.15
CA ALA A 24 -3.33 50.13 -4.94
C ALA A 24 -3.52 48.62 -4.73
N ILE A 25 -3.86 47.89 -5.80
CA ILE A 25 -4.02 46.43 -5.75
C ILE A 25 -2.68 45.75 -5.48
N GLN A 26 -1.61 46.15 -6.18
CA GLN A 26 -0.30 45.53 -5.99
C GLN A 26 0.23 45.80 -4.58
N LYS A 27 -0.01 47.00 -4.02
CA LYS A 27 0.32 47.34 -2.64
C LYS A 27 -0.48 46.52 -1.65
N ALA A 28 -1.78 46.31 -1.88
CA ALA A 28 -2.57 45.37 -1.10
C ALA A 28 -1.96 43.97 -1.16
N ILE A 29 -1.45 43.51 -2.30
CA ILE A 29 -0.79 42.20 -2.37
C ILE A 29 0.55 42.19 -1.64
N SER A 30 1.41 43.19 -1.80
CA SER A 30 2.80 43.14 -1.31
C SER A 30 2.99 43.60 0.14
N ASP A 31 1.99 44.25 0.75
CA ASP A 31 2.11 44.81 2.10
C ASP A 31 2.37 43.75 3.18
N GLY A 32 3.26 44.09 4.12
CA GLY A 32 3.67 43.23 5.22
C GLY A 32 4.93 42.39 4.98
N ASN A 33 5.88 42.87 4.16
CA ASN A 33 7.17 42.20 3.87
C ASN A 33 7.00 40.74 3.45
N ARG A 34 6.17 40.52 2.42
CA ARG A 34 5.81 39.20 1.95
C ARG A 34 6.85 38.61 1.00
N CYS A 35 6.70 37.32 0.71
CA CYS A 35 7.53 36.59 -0.22
C CYS A 35 7.23 36.99 -1.67
N GLY A 36 8.07 37.88 -2.21
CA GLY A 36 8.10 38.32 -3.60
C GLY A 36 9.47 38.05 -4.22
N LYS A 37 9.97 38.99 -5.05
CA LYS A 37 11.29 38.85 -5.69
C LYS A 37 12.41 38.48 -4.71
N GLY A 38 13.15 37.40 -5.02
CA GLY A 38 14.28 36.94 -4.21
C GLY A 38 13.88 36.16 -2.95
N CYS A 39 12.59 35.86 -2.78
CA CYS A 39 12.08 34.90 -1.82
C CYS A 39 11.51 33.71 -2.61
N PRO A 40 12.10 32.51 -2.51
CA PRO A 40 11.66 31.35 -3.29
C PRO A 40 10.28 30.87 -2.83
N GLU A 41 10.08 30.74 -1.52
CA GLU A 41 8.89 30.14 -0.92
C GLU A 41 8.65 30.75 0.47
N SER A 42 7.42 30.62 1.00
CA SER A 42 7.17 30.96 2.41
C SER A 42 5.90 30.33 2.97
N SER A 43 6.03 29.76 4.18
CA SER A 43 4.91 29.23 4.96
C SER A 43 4.20 30.28 5.84
N VAL A 44 4.79 31.47 6.00
CA VAL A 44 4.36 32.49 6.98
C VAL A 44 3.84 33.79 6.35
N SER A 45 3.92 33.96 5.03
CA SER A 45 3.55 35.21 4.33
C SER A 45 2.15 35.20 3.69
N GLY A 46 1.18 34.51 4.31
CA GLY A 46 -0.19 34.38 3.80
C GLY A 46 -0.93 35.71 3.59
N ALA A 47 -1.74 35.80 2.54
CA ALA A 47 -2.60 36.95 2.25
C ALA A 47 -3.93 36.56 1.64
N ILE A 48 -5.00 37.23 2.10
CA ILE A 48 -6.28 37.26 1.40
C ILE A 48 -6.57 38.69 0.97
N VAL A 49 -6.64 38.91 -0.34
CA VAL A 49 -6.85 40.22 -0.95
C VAL A 49 -8.26 40.27 -1.52
N TYR A 50 -9.08 41.11 -0.90
CA TYR A 50 -10.49 41.25 -1.18
C TYR A 50 -10.77 42.40 -2.13
N PHE A 51 -11.60 42.12 -3.14
CA PHE A 51 -12.08 43.08 -4.13
C PHE A 51 -13.58 43.33 -3.91
N PRO A 52 -13.98 44.46 -3.32
CA PRO A 52 -15.38 44.89 -3.31
C PRO A 52 -15.94 45.01 -4.73
N SER A 53 -17.26 45.03 -4.89
CA SER A 53 -17.84 45.30 -6.21
C SER A 53 -17.38 46.65 -6.76
N GLY A 54 -17.04 46.65 -8.05
CA GLY A 54 -16.46 47.78 -8.77
C GLY A 54 -15.80 47.30 -10.05
N VAL A 55 -15.38 48.25 -10.88
CA VAL A 55 -14.53 48.00 -12.06
C VAL A 55 -13.15 48.56 -11.74
N TYR A 56 -12.16 47.69 -11.57
CA TYR A 56 -10.80 48.07 -11.24
C TYR A 56 -9.98 48.07 -12.52
N ARG A 57 -9.65 49.26 -13.02
CA ARG A 57 -8.87 49.38 -14.25
C ARG A 57 -7.39 49.23 -13.92
N VAL A 58 -6.67 48.42 -14.70
CA VAL A 58 -5.24 48.14 -14.49
C VAL A 58 -4.44 48.29 -15.78
N ASP A 59 -3.24 48.87 -15.72
CA ASP A 59 -2.38 49.10 -16.90
C ASP A 59 -1.15 48.20 -16.98
N ARG A 60 -0.93 47.34 -15.98
CA ARG A 60 0.16 46.36 -15.97
C ARG A 60 -0.18 45.13 -15.13
N SER A 61 0.62 44.08 -15.26
CA SER A 61 0.44 42.84 -14.50
C SER A 61 0.39 43.08 -13.00
N ILE A 62 -0.61 42.47 -12.37
CA ILE A 62 -0.69 42.30 -10.93
C ILE A 62 -0.01 40.99 -10.57
N VAL A 63 1.10 41.07 -9.84
CA VAL A 63 1.91 39.93 -9.42
C VAL A 63 1.36 39.35 -8.12
N LEU A 64 0.92 38.10 -8.16
CA LEU A 64 0.49 37.35 -7.00
C LEU A 64 1.72 36.82 -6.26
N TYR A 65 2.00 37.38 -5.08
CA TYR A 65 3.12 36.98 -4.23
C TYR A 65 2.88 35.59 -3.58
N TYR A 66 3.91 34.88 -3.12
CA TYR A 66 3.80 33.55 -2.47
C TYR A 66 2.72 33.49 -1.37
N ASN A 67 1.88 32.44 -1.38
CA ASN A 67 0.76 32.25 -0.45
C ASN A 67 -0.32 33.37 -0.51
N THR A 68 -0.89 33.65 -1.69
CA THR A 68 -1.92 34.70 -1.90
C THR A 68 -3.24 34.11 -2.41
N GLN A 69 -4.34 34.55 -1.80
CA GLN A 69 -5.70 34.33 -2.30
C GLN A 69 -6.32 35.66 -2.74
N LEU A 70 -6.85 35.72 -3.96
CA LEU A 70 -7.64 36.84 -4.47
C LEU A 70 -9.12 36.47 -4.39
N VAL A 71 -9.93 37.32 -3.74
CA VAL A 71 -11.35 37.03 -3.51
C VAL A 71 -12.20 38.23 -3.90
N GLY A 72 -13.10 38.04 -4.87
CA GLY A 72 -14.06 39.06 -5.29
C GLY A 72 -15.32 39.14 -4.43
N ALA A 73 -16.09 40.21 -4.64
CA ALA A 73 -17.39 40.41 -4.02
C ALA A 73 -18.43 39.41 -4.54
N VAL A 74 -19.28 38.95 -3.63
CA VAL A 74 -20.21 37.85 -3.88
C VAL A 74 -21.67 38.25 -3.63
N LYS A 75 -22.57 37.64 -4.42
CA LYS A 75 -24.01 37.89 -4.59
C LYS A 75 -24.38 39.07 -5.51
N GLY A 76 -24.62 38.75 -6.79
CA GLY A 76 -25.24 39.66 -7.79
C GLY A 76 -24.40 40.86 -8.21
N ARG A 77 -23.15 40.96 -7.74
CA ARG A 77 -22.24 42.09 -7.97
C ARG A 77 -20.79 41.59 -8.00
N VAL A 78 -20.30 41.24 -9.19
CA VAL A 78 -18.94 40.74 -9.39
C VAL A 78 -17.96 41.91 -9.45
N ALA A 79 -16.75 41.73 -8.90
CA ALA A 79 -15.67 42.68 -9.09
C ALA A 79 -15.00 42.42 -10.44
N THR A 80 -14.96 43.44 -11.31
CA THR A 80 -14.37 43.33 -12.64
C THR A 80 -12.99 43.94 -12.65
N ILE A 81 -11.97 43.18 -13.04
CA ILE A 81 -10.61 43.66 -13.26
C ILE A 81 -10.46 43.90 -14.76
N GLN A 82 -10.40 45.17 -15.15
CA GLN A 82 -10.41 45.57 -16.55
C GLN A 82 -9.03 46.04 -16.99
N SER A 83 -8.46 45.37 -17.98
CA SER A 83 -7.19 45.82 -18.58
C SER A 83 -7.36 47.17 -19.30
N ALA A 84 -6.39 48.06 -19.14
CA ALA A 84 -6.31 49.30 -19.88
C ALA A 84 -5.93 49.04 -21.35
N ARG A 85 -6.32 49.95 -22.25
CA ARG A 85 -6.06 49.80 -23.69
C ARG A 85 -4.60 49.58 -24.06
N ASN A 86 -3.68 50.22 -23.32
CA ASN A 86 -2.22 50.14 -23.50
C ASN A 86 -1.57 49.33 -22.37
N PHE A 87 -2.25 48.29 -21.87
CA PHE A 87 -1.71 47.39 -20.85
C PHE A 87 -0.32 46.87 -21.23
N ILE A 88 0.54 46.64 -20.23
CA ILE A 88 1.88 46.04 -20.39
C ILE A 88 2.06 44.90 -19.37
N GLY A 89 2.28 43.68 -19.84
CA GLY A 89 2.63 42.56 -18.97
C GLY A 89 2.37 41.18 -19.57
N LEU A 90 2.60 40.14 -18.77
CA LEU A 90 2.39 38.73 -19.13
C LEU A 90 0.92 38.32 -19.05
N GLY A 91 0.18 38.89 -18.11
CA GLY A 91 -1.27 38.75 -17.95
C GLY A 91 -1.83 39.75 -16.96
N VAL A 92 -3.16 39.93 -16.88
CA VAL A 92 -3.78 40.81 -15.85
C VAL A 92 -3.31 40.37 -14.46
N PHE A 93 -3.40 39.07 -14.21
CA PHE A 93 -2.78 38.41 -13.06
C PHE A 93 -1.62 37.53 -13.51
N THR A 94 -0.56 37.51 -12.71
CA THR A 94 0.61 36.64 -12.95
C THR A 94 1.05 35.98 -11.65
N THR A 95 1.24 34.67 -11.65
CA THR A 95 1.72 33.89 -10.49
C THR A 95 3.23 33.75 -10.43
N ASP A 96 3.91 34.04 -11.55
CA ASP A 96 5.37 34.09 -11.64
C ASP A 96 5.83 35.25 -12.53
N VAL A 97 7.10 35.62 -12.42
CA VAL A 97 7.71 36.73 -13.14
C VAL A 97 9.08 36.33 -13.66
N TYR A 98 9.24 36.35 -14.98
CA TYR A 98 10.54 36.21 -15.63
C TYR A 98 11.48 37.36 -15.30
N LEU A 99 12.71 37.02 -14.94
CA LEU A 99 13.82 37.95 -14.77
C LEU A 99 14.35 38.43 -16.15
N PRO A 100 15.16 39.51 -16.20
CA PRO A 100 15.65 40.07 -17.45
C PRO A 100 16.49 39.13 -18.34
N ASP A 101 16.95 38.00 -17.82
CA ASP A 101 17.65 36.96 -18.59
C ASP A 101 16.71 36.12 -19.47
N GLY A 102 15.39 36.26 -19.27
CA GLY A 102 14.36 35.58 -20.04
C GLY A 102 14.16 34.11 -19.69
N HIS A 103 14.82 33.61 -18.64
CA HIS A 103 14.79 32.20 -18.25
C HIS A 103 14.63 31.97 -16.75
N SER A 104 15.22 32.83 -15.91
CA SER A 104 15.06 32.72 -14.46
C SER A 104 13.71 33.31 -14.06
N GLU A 105 13.06 32.67 -13.09
CA GLU A 105 11.72 33.02 -12.59
C GLU A 105 11.81 33.53 -11.15
N TRP A 106 10.74 34.10 -10.59
CA TRP A 106 10.73 34.49 -9.18
C TRP A 106 10.59 33.27 -8.28
N TYR A 107 9.79 32.30 -8.72
CA TYR A 107 9.56 31.05 -8.01
C TYR A 107 9.92 29.89 -8.93
N LEU A 108 10.33 28.76 -8.35
CA LEU A 108 10.42 27.53 -9.12
C LEU A 108 8.98 27.06 -9.41
N ASN A 109 8.65 26.84 -10.68
CA ASN A 109 7.29 26.48 -11.07
C ASN A 109 6.75 25.20 -10.40
N THR A 110 7.61 24.21 -10.11
CA THR A 110 7.24 22.99 -9.36
C THR A 110 7.06 23.22 -7.85
N SER A 111 7.44 24.39 -7.34
CA SER A 111 7.26 24.78 -5.93
C SER A 111 6.36 26.02 -5.72
N ASN A 112 5.69 26.51 -6.76
CA ASN A 112 4.80 27.67 -6.70
C ASN A 112 3.41 27.29 -6.15
N PHE A 113 3.38 26.93 -4.86
CA PHE A 113 2.21 26.44 -4.12
C PHE A 113 1.31 27.56 -3.56
N TYR A 114 0.15 27.18 -3.00
CA TYR A 114 -0.71 28.03 -2.17
C TYR A 114 -1.21 29.32 -2.87
N ARG A 115 -1.95 29.15 -3.96
CA ARG A 115 -2.51 30.24 -4.77
C ARG A 115 -4.01 30.06 -4.94
N SER A 116 -4.78 31.12 -4.83
CA SER A 116 -6.21 31.04 -5.17
C SER A 116 -6.71 32.30 -5.86
N ILE A 117 -7.55 32.13 -6.88
CA ILE A 117 -8.35 33.21 -7.48
C ILE A 117 -9.81 32.77 -7.44
N ARG A 118 -10.66 33.59 -6.81
CA ARG A 118 -12.10 33.32 -6.66
C ARG A 118 -12.97 34.54 -6.90
N GLY A 119 -14.10 34.36 -7.59
CA GLY A 119 -15.21 35.31 -7.58
C GLY A 119 -14.93 36.61 -8.33
N LEU A 120 -14.05 36.56 -9.33
CA LEU A 120 -13.63 37.71 -10.12
C LEU A 120 -14.08 37.60 -11.57
N GLN A 121 -14.31 38.75 -12.18
CA GLN A 121 -14.45 38.87 -13.63
C GLN A 121 -13.22 39.60 -14.18
N ILE A 122 -12.58 39.04 -15.19
CA ILE A 122 -11.39 39.61 -15.84
C ILE A 122 -11.81 40.04 -17.24
N ASP A 123 -11.69 41.34 -17.55
CA ASP A 123 -12.08 41.91 -18.84
C ASP A 123 -10.85 42.42 -19.60
N ILE A 124 -10.43 41.65 -20.61
CA ILE A 124 -9.29 42.01 -21.45
C ILE A 124 -9.67 42.58 -22.82
N ARG A 125 -10.96 42.79 -23.09
CA ARG A 125 -11.47 43.24 -24.41
C ARG A 125 -10.87 44.55 -24.91
N LEU A 126 -10.50 45.46 -24.01
CA LEU A 126 -10.00 46.79 -24.37
C LEU A 126 -8.52 46.79 -24.80
N THR A 127 -7.75 45.79 -24.38
CA THR A 127 -6.30 45.74 -24.61
C THR A 127 -5.98 45.49 -26.08
N ARG A 128 -5.04 46.27 -26.63
CA ARG A 128 -4.53 46.12 -28.00
C ARG A 128 -3.19 45.41 -28.10
N GLN A 129 -2.54 45.13 -26.97
CA GLN A 129 -1.32 44.32 -26.93
C GLN A 129 -1.62 42.94 -27.53
N LYS A 130 -0.75 42.47 -28.42
CA LYS A 130 -0.83 41.10 -28.95
C LYS A 130 -0.46 40.10 -27.87
N GLY A 131 -1.14 38.94 -27.85
CA GLY A 131 -0.85 37.89 -26.88
C GLY A 131 -1.27 38.24 -25.45
N MET A 132 -2.20 39.19 -25.27
CA MET A 132 -2.66 39.59 -23.94
C MET A 132 -3.34 38.42 -23.22
N VAL A 133 -2.91 38.13 -21.99
CA VAL A 133 -3.47 37.04 -21.17
C VAL A 133 -4.35 37.58 -20.05
N GLY A 134 -5.47 36.93 -19.75
CA GLY A 134 -6.22 37.18 -18.52
C GLY A 134 -5.42 36.76 -17.27
N ILE A 135 -5.11 35.47 -17.16
CA ILE A 135 -4.34 34.91 -16.04
C ILE A 135 -3.13 34.15 -16.58
N HIS A 136 -1.92 34.59 -16.23
CA HIS A 136 -0.71 33.77 -16.32
C HIS A 136 -0.61 32.92 -15.05
N TRP A 137 -0.75 31.60 -15.19
CA TRP A 137 -1.02 30.63 -14.13
C TRP A 137 0.00 29.48 -14.10
N GLN A 138 1.27 29.84 -13.99
CA GLN A 138 2.38 28.90 -13.79
C GLN A 138 2.44 28.54 -12.30
N VAL A 139 1.94 27.36 -11.90
CA VAL A 139 1.74 26.96 -10.49
C VAL A 139 1.94 25.46 -10.25
N ALA A 140 1.99 25.08 -8.97
CA ALA A 140 2.05 23.69 -8.49
C ALA A 140 0.82 23.29 -7.64
N GLN A 141 0.94 22.32 -6.73
CA GLN A 141 -0.14 21.81 -5.86
C GLN A 141 -0.69 22.88 -4.89
N ALA A 142 -1.86 22.59 -4.29
CA ALA A 142 -2.60 23.51 -3.40
C ALA A 142 -2.90 24.87 -4.06
N THR A 143 -3.27 24.83 -5.34
CA THR A 143 -3.64 26.01 -6.12
C THR A 143 -4.99 25.84 -6.81
N THR A 144 -5.70 26.96 -6.94
CA THR A 144 -7.10 26.96 -7.44
C THR A 144 -7.44 28.21 -8.23
N ILE A 145 -8.13 28.03 -9.35
CA ILE A 145 -8.97 29.06 -9.94
C ILE A 145 -10.42 28.57 -9.85
N GLU A 146 -11.28 29.37 -9.22
CA GLU A 146 -12.70 29.05 -9.05
C GLU A 146 -13.62 30.26 -9.23
N GLU A 147 -14.89 30.02 -9.57
CA GLU A 147 -15.92 31.06 -9.70
C GLU A 147 -15.44 32.30 -10.49
N THR A 148 -14.74 32.09 -11.61
CA THR A 148 -14.04 33.16 -12.35
C THR A 148 -14.53 33.29 -13.78
N GLY A 149 -14.82 34.53 -14.19
CA GLY A 149 -15.22 34.88 -15.55
C GLY A 149 -14.12 35.60 -16.31
N ILE A 150 -13.91 35.29 -17.60
CA ILE A 150 -12.94 35.98 -18.45
C ILE A 150 -13.62 36.43 -19.75
N LEU A 151 -13.56 37.73 -20.05
CA LEU A 151 -14.09 38.32 -21.27
C LEU A 151 -12.97 38.77 -22.20
N MET A 152 -13.00 38.27 -23.43
CA MET A 152 -12.02 38.59 -24.47
C MET A 152 -12.69 39.18 -25.71
N SER A 153 -11.87 39.72 -26.61
CA SER A 153 -12.32 40.29 -27.87
C SER A 153 -12.80 39.19 -28.83
N ASN A 154 -13.96 39.41 -29.45
CA ASN A 154 -14.54 38.57 -30.49
C ASN A 154 -14.03 38.90 -31.91
N ALA A 155 -13.08 39.83 -32.04
CA ALA A 155 -12.50 40.15 -33.33
C ALA A 155 -11.81 38.91 -33.93
N SER A 156 -12.01 38.63 -35.22
CA SER A 156 -11.36 37.50 -35.88
C SER A 156 -9.82 37.58 -35.92
N SER A 157 -9.26 38.77 -35.66
CA SER A 157 -7.82 39.02 -35.53
C SER A 157 -7.31 39.06 -34.08
N THR A 158 -8.17 38.71 -33.11
CA THR A 158 -7.79 38.66 -31.70
C THR A 158 -6.62 37.69 -31.48
N THR A 159 -5.74 38.04 -30.56
CA THR A 159 -4.63 37.20 -30.07
C THR A 159 -4.68 37.06 -28.56
N GLN A 160 -5.86 37.30 -27.98
CA GLN A 160 -6.07 37.29 -26.53
C GLN A 160 -6.21 35.86 -26.03
N ILE A 161 -5.66 35.59 -24.85
CA ILE A 161 -5.68 34.28 -24.20
C ILE A 161 -6.36 34.44 -22.84
N GLY A 162 -7.28 33.54 -22.48
CA GLY A 162 -7.96 33.62 -21.19
C GLY A 162 -7.00 33.24 -20.06
N ILE A 163 -6.54 32.00 -20.07
CA ILE A 163 -5.57 31.45 -19.12
C ILE A 163 -4.36 30.92 -19.89
N PHE A 164 -3.16 31.30 -19.46
CA PHE A 164 -1.91 30.80 -20.00
C PHE A 164 -1.05 30.15 -18.91
N ALA A 165 -0.53 28.96 -19.15
CA ALA A 165 0.43 28.31 -18.27
C ALA A 165 1.40 27.48 -19.12
N GLU A 166 2.68 27.81 -19.12
CA GLU A 166 3.67 27.14 -19.97
C GLU A 166 4.24 25.87 -19.33
N ASN A 167 4.21 25.76 -18.00
CA ASN A 167 4.65 24.60 -17.23
C ASN A 167 4.06 24.66 -15.79
N GLY A 168 4.44 23.69 -14.95
CA GLY A 168 4.03 23.58 -13.55
C GLY A 168 3.75 22.13 -13.13
N SER A 169 3.45 21.91 -11.85
CA SER A 169 3.04 20.60 -11.28
C SER A 169 1.67 20.72 -10.63
N GLY A 170 0.69 21.11 -11.45
CA GLY A 170 -0.50 21.78 -10.99
C GLY A 170 -1.58 20.89 -10.37
N GLY A 171 -2.53 21.61 -9.79
CA GLY A 171 -3.64 21.13 -8.97
C GLY A 171 -5.00 21.28 -9.65
N TRP A 172 -5.81 22.25 -9.21
CA TRP A 172 -7.24 22.30 -9.51
C TRP A 172 -7.67 23.59 -10.21
N MET A 173 -8.63 23.49 -11.13
CA MET A 173 -9.38 24.62 -11.66
C MET A 173 -10.82 24.22 -11.96
N GLY A 174 -11.78 25.08 -11.65
CA GLY A 174 -13.16 24.80 -12.02
C GLY A 174 -14.13 25.93 -11.78
N ASP A 175 -15.38 25.75 -12.21
CA ASP A 175 -16.39 26.81 -12.13
C ASP A 175 -15.96 28.10 -12.87
N ILE A 176 -15.40 27.93 -14.08
CA ILE A 176 -14.85 29.00 -14.91
C ILE A 176 -15.71 29.23 -16.16
N THR A 177 -15.92 30.49 -16.51
CA THR A 177 -16.57 30.87 -17.78
C THR A 177 -15.65 31.79 -18.59
N ILE A 178 -15.35 31.42 -19.83
CA ILE A 178 -14.53 32.22 -20.75
C ILE A 178 -15.32 32.53 -22.03
N SER A 179 -15.23 33.77 -22.51
CA SER A 179 -15.88 34.19 -23.75
C SER A 179 -14.90 34.77 -24.74
N ASP A 180 -15.02 34.35 -26.00
CA ASP A 180 -14.28 34.83 -27.16
C ASP A 180 -12.76 34.62 -27.05
N GLY A 181 -11.94 35.40 -27.78
CA GLY A 181 -10.47 35.30 -27.75
C GLY A 181 -9.86 34.28 -28.71
N GLU A 182 -8.54 34.23 -28.78
CA GLU A 182 -7.82 33.27 -29.62
C GLU A 182 -7.79 31.89 -28.95
N TYR A 183 -7.39 31.86 -27.68
CA TYR A 183 -7.44 30.68 -26.83
C TYR A 183 -8.25 30.99 -25.56
N GLY A 184 -9.21 30.13 -25.23
CA GLY A 184 -9.81 30.18 -23.90
C GLY A 184 -8.77 29.82 -22.83
N ILE A 185 -8.19 28.63 -22.96
CA ILE A 185 -7.06 28.16 -22.14
C ILE A 185 -5.95 27.69 -23.09
N LEU A 186 -4.72 28.14 -22.86
CA LEU A 186 -3.51 27.64 -23.52
C LEU A 186 -2.52 27.20 -22.44
N ALA A 187 -2.37 25.90 -22.22
CA ALA A 187 -1.67 25.42 -21.04
C ALA A 187 -0.80 24.17 -21.26
N GLY A 188 0.25 24.04 -20.46
CA GLY A 188 1.05 22.84 -20.27
C GLY A 188 1.50 22.70 -18.82
N SER A 189 1.48 21.48 -18.31
CA SER A 189 1.85 21.14 -16.93
C SER A 189 2.07 19.63 -16.83
N GLN A 190 2.88 19.19 -15.87
CA GLN A 190 3.08 17.75 -15.59
C GLN A 190 1.74 17.02 -15.47
N GLN A 191 0.90 17.53 -14.56
CA GLN A 191 -0.45 17.07 -14.37
C GLN A 191 -1.40 18.18 -13.90
N TYR A 192 -2.70 17.97 -14.08
CA TYR A 192 -3.72 18.89 -13.58
C TYR A 192 -5.12 18.25 -13.58
N SER A 193 -6.04 18.81 -12.78
CA SER A 193 -7.48 18.50 -12.81
C SER A 193 -8.33 19.72 -13.11
N ALA A 194 -9.21 19.62 -14.10
CA ALA A 194 -10.12 20.69 -14.51
C ALA A 194 -11.58 20.20 -14.51
N SER A 195 -12.49 20.98 -13.92
CA SER A 195 -13.92 20.62 -13.89
C SER A 195 -14.86 21.81 -14.03
N ARG A 196 -16.04 21.63 -14.63
CA ARG A 196 -17.11 22.66 -14.65
C ARG A 196 -16.65 23.95 -15.35
N ILE A 197 -16.10 23.83 -16.54
CA ILE A 197 -15.57 24.95 -17.34
C ILE A 197 -16.42 25.14 -18.59
N SER A 198 -16.86 26.37 -18.85
CA SER A 198 -17.54 26.76 -20.08
C SER A 198 -16.69 27.74 -20.89
N ILE A 199 -16.39 27.43 -22.14
CA ILE A 199 -15.65 28.29 -23.06
C ILE A 199 -16.51 28.47 -24.31
N ILE A 200 -16.86 29.72 -24.64
CA ILE A 200 -17.83 30.03 -25.68
C ILE A 200 -17.25 31.06 -26.65
N GLY A 201 -17.25 30.75 -27.95
CA GLY A 201 -16.89 31.69 -29.03
C GLY A 201 -15.39 31.93 -29.22
N SER A 202 -14.51 31.29 -28.44
CA SER A 202 -13.05 31.35 -28.66
C SER A 202 -12.68 30.75 -30.01
N GLN A 203 -11.62 31.21 -30.67
CA GLN A 203 -11.17 30.55 -31.90
C GLN A 203 -10.74 29.11 -31.62
N LYS A 204 -9.98 28.93 -30.55
CA LYS A 204 -9.60 27.63 -29.98
C LYS A 204 -10.05 27.64 -28.52
N CYS A 205 -10.89 26.68 -28.13
CA CYS A 205 -11.40 26.65 -26.76
C CYS A 205 -10.26 26.30 -25.78
N ILE A 206 -9.58 25.16 -26.01
CA ILE A 206 -8.43 24.69 -25.22
C ILE A 206 -7.26 24.41 -26.16
N GLY A 207 -6.06 24.87 -25.83
CA GLY A 207 -4.80 24.46 -26.44
C GLY A 207 -3.89 23.81 -25.41
N LEU A 208 -3.41 22.59 -25.67
CA LEU A 208 -2.45 21.91 -24.81
C LEU A 208 -1.05 21.98 -25.41
N ILE A 209 -0.12 22.54 -24.64
CA ILE A 209 1.29 22.73 -25.02
C ILE A 209 2.06 21.43 -24.80
N TRP A 210 1.93 20.86 -23.59
CA TRP A 210 2.51 19.58 -23.19
C TRP A 210 1.83 19.13 -21.89
N ASN A 211 1.81 17.83 -21.61
CA ASN A 211 1.51 17.30 -20.28
C ASN A 211 2.00 15.85 -20.17
N TRP A 212 1.89 15.29 -18.97
CA TRP A 212 1.82 13.84 -18.82
C TRP A 212 0.35 13.42 -18.72
N VAL A 213 -0.39 13.92 -17.71
CA VAL A 213 -1.82 13.59 -17.51
C VAL A 213 -2.65 14.81 -17.17
N TRP A 214 -3.79 14.99 -17.84
CA TRP A 214 -4.74 16.04 -17.46
C TRP A 214 -6.17 15.52 -17.61
N SER A 215 -6.92 15.52 -16.52
CA SER A 215 -8.35 15.18 -16.55
C SER A 215 -9.20 16.44 -16.71
N TRP A 216 -10.05 16.43 -17.73
CA TRP A 216 -10.98 17.48 -18.07
C TRP A 216 -12.40 16.94 -17.92
N SER A 217 -13.20 17.54 -17.05
CA SER A 217 -14.54 17.03 -16.76
C SER A 217 -15.61 18.11 -16.75
N HIS A 218 -16.85 17.76 -17.07
CA HIS A 218 -17.95 18.73 -17.04
C HIS A 218 -17.64 19.99 -17.88
N LEU A 219 -17.03 19.79 -19.05
CA LEU A 219 -16.74 20.88 -19.98
C LEU A 219 -17.96 21.21 -20.83
N ARG A 220 -18.08 22.49 -21.17
CA ARG A 220 -18.91 22.96 -22.28
C ARG A 220 -18.05 23.82 -23.20
N LEU A 221 -17.68 23.26 -24.34
CA LEU A 221 -16.88 23.93 -25.36
C LEU A 221 -17.81 24.26 -26.53
N GLU A 222 -18.05 25.54 -26.79
CA GLU A 222 -19.11 25.96 -27.72
C GLU A 222 -18.66 27.04 -28.70
N ASP A 223 -19.12 26.92 -29.94
CA ASP A 223 -18.91 27.90 -31.02
C ASP A 223 -17.42 28.21 -31.29
N CYS A 224 -16.55 27.22 -31.08
CA CYS A 224 -15.11 27.30 -31.32
C CYS A 224 -14.70 26.74 -32.69
N LYS A 225 -13.70 27.31 -33.38
CA LYS A 225 -13.17 26.66 -34.61
C LYS A 225 -12.52 25.32 -34.29
N ILE A 226 -11.76 25.26 -33.20
CA ILE A 226 -11.20 24.02 -32.66
C ILE A 226 -11.57 23.94 -31.19
N ALA A 227 -12.21 22.86 -30.74
CA ALA A 227 -12.56 22.74 -29.34
C ALA A 227 -11.30 22.44 -28.49
N ILE A 228 -10.50 21.44 -28.89
CA ILE A 228 -9.24 21.10 -28.21
C ILE A 228 -8.11 20.98 -29.24
N ASP A 229 -7.08 21.80 -29.11
CA ASP A 229 -5.89 21.85 -29.97
C ASP A 229 -4.67 21.26 -29.27
N LEU A 230 -4.32 20.03 -29.63
CA LEU A 230 -3.11 19.32 -29.16
C LEU A 230 -1.90 19.59 -30.06
N THR A 231 -2.03 20.54 -31.00
CA THR A 231 -0.97 20.99 -31.91
C THR A 231 -0.54 22.43 -31.61
N ALA A 232 -0.89 22.92 -30.41
CA ALA A 232 -0.53 24.25 -29.96
C ALA A 232 1.00 24.40 -29.90
N ALA A 233 1.49 25.64 -30.08
CA ALA A 233 2.91 25.93 -30.10
C ALA A 233 3.59 25.46 -28.81
N GLY A 234 4.59 24.58 -28.95
CA GLY A 234 5.27 23.88 -27.86
C GLY A 234 5.07 22.35 -27.90
N SER A 235 4.02 21.88 -28.60
CA SER A 235 3.90 20.49 -29.02
C SER A 235 4.39 20.31 -30.47
N ASP A 236 4.94 19.14 -30.79
CA ASP A 236 5.25 18.75 -32.16
C ASP A 236 5.04 17.24 -32.42
N SER A 237 5.17 16.81 -33.68
CA SER A 237 4.94 15.40 -34.05
C SER A 237 5.97 14.42 -33.51
N LYS A 238 7.10 14.89 -32.95
CA LYS A 238 8.14 14.07 -32.31
C LYS A 238 7.96 14.02 -30.80
N SER A 239 7.36 15.04 -30.21
CA SER A 239 7.04 15.15 -28.78
C SER A 239 5.61 15.68 -28.62
N PRO A 240 4.59 14.87 -28.96
CA PRO A 240 3.21 15.29 -28.83
C PRO A 240 2.82 15.45 -27.36
N VAL A 241 1.68 16.10 -27.10
CA VAL A 241 1.05 16.14 -25.76
C VAL A 241 0.89 14.71 -25.24
N GLY A 242 1.17 14.46 -23.95
CA GLY A 242 1.18 13.12 -23.39
C GLY A 242 -0.20 12.46 -23.40
N SER A 243 -1.18 13.09 -22.76
CA SER A 243 -2.54 12.53 -22.74
C SER A 243 -3.68 13.55 -22.57
N LEU A 244 -4.87 13.19 -23.05
CA LEU A 244 -6.10 13.95 -22.96
C LEU A 244 -7.26 13.06 -22.47
N SER A 245 -7.77 13.30 -21.26
CA SER A 245 -8.99 12.65 -20.76
C SER A 245 -10.12 13.66 -20.66
N VAL A 246 -11.23 13.43 -21.37
CA VAL A 246 -12.43 14.28 -21.40
C VAL A 246 -13.63 13.48 -20.91
N VAL A 247 -14.23 13.90 -19.80
CA VAL A 247 -15.28 13.13 -19.10
C VAL A 247 -16.52 14.00 -18.85
N ASP A 248 -17.72 13.46 -19.01
CA ASP A 248 -18.98 14.17 -18.72
C ASP A 248 -19.11 15.55 -19.41
N SER A 249 -18.67 15.65 -20.67
CA SER A 249 -18.43 16.92 -21.34
C SER A 249 -19.20 17.08 -22.64
N ALA A 250 -19.39 18.31 -23.10
CA ALA A 250 -20.06 18.63 -24.35
C ALA A 250 -19.20 19.54 -25.23
N ILE A 251 -19.05 19.15 -26.50
CA ILE A 251 -18.44 19.94 -27.58
C ILE A 251 -19.55 20.28 -28.58
N ILE A 252 -19.80 21.57 -28.79
CA ILE A 252 -21.02 22.07 -29.44
C ILE A 252 -20.64 23.08 -30.52
N HIS A 253 -21.10 22.87 -31.76
CA HIS A 253 -20.90 23.77 -32.90
C HIS A 253 -19.42 24.10 -33.17
N CYS A 254 -18.52 23.11 -33.10
CA CYS A 254 -17.10 23.34 -33.37
C CYS A 254 -16.67 22.82 -34.74
N ASP A 255 -15.84 23.54 -35.50
CA ASP A 255 -15.40 22.99 -36.81
C ASP A 255 -14.63 21.67 -36.60
N THR A 256 -13.69 21.63 -35.66
CA THR A 256 -12.97 20.41 -35.25
C THR A 256 -13.09 20.20 -33.75
N ALA A 257 -13.54 19.01 -33.32
CA ALA A 257 -13.63 18.71 -31.89
C ALA A 257 -12.23 18.58 -31.27
N ILE A 258 -11.36 17.73 -31.82
CA ILE A 258 -9.98 17.57 -31.33
C ILE A 258 -9.01 17.63 -32.50
N LYS A 259 -8.00 18.47 -32.41
CA LYS A 259 -6.90 18.53 -33.39
C LYS A 259 -5.65 17.94 -32.77
N THR A 260 -5.02 16.98 -33.43
CA THR A 260 -3.82 16.27 -32.93
C THR A 260 -2.89 15.85 -34.07
N TYR A 261 -1.70 15.34 -33.77
CA TYR A 261 -0.80 14.76 -34.77
C TYR A 261 -1.28 13.37 -35.23
N PRO A 262 -0.97 12.94 -36.46
CA PRO A 262 -1.31 11.60 -36.92
C PRO A 262 -0.77 10.53 -35.98
N PHE A 263 -1.60 9.56 -35.65
CA PHE A 263 -1.21 8.51 -34.72
C PHE A 263 -0.15 7.58 -35.34
N THR A 264 0.95 7.36 -34.63
CA THR A 264 2.10 6.56 -35.07
C THR A 264 2.04 5.15 -34.50
N LEU A 265 1.11 4.31 -34.99
CA LEU A 265 0.99 2.93 -34.52
C LEU A 265 1.84 1.94 -35.30
N THR A 266 2.45 1.01 -34.56
CA THR A 266 2.78 -0.33 -35.05
C THR A 266 1.90 -1.35 -34.31
N GLN A 267 1.58 -2.50 -34.91
CA GLN A 267 0.76 -3.53 -34.26
C GLN A 267 1.36 -4.07 -32.93
N SER A 268 2.61 -3.73 -32.61
CA SER A 268 3.31 -4.24 -31.42
C SER A 268 3.53 -3.22 -30.28
N LYS A 269 3.50 -1.90 -30.53
CA LYS A 269 3.70 -0.86 -29.50
C LYS A 269 3.06 0.49 -29.89
N GLU A 270 2.58 1.20 -28.87
CA GLU A 270 2.24 2.62 -28.90
C GLU A 270 3.41 3.42 -28.33
N GLN A 271 4.02 4.28 -29.15
CA GLN A 271 5.04 5.22 -28.71
C GLN A 271 4.95 6.51 -29.52
N GLY A 272 5.05 7.67 -28.87
CA GLY A 272 5.11 8.97 -29.51
C GLY A 272 3.77 9.43 -30.10
N SER A 273 2.65 9.06 -29.48
CA SER A 273 1.32 9.57 -29.81
C SER A 273 0.59 10.04 -28.55
N THR A 274 -0.32 11.00 -28.69
CA THR A 274 -1.18 11.39 -27.56
C THR A 274 -2.24 10.32 -27.30
N ILE A 275 -2.34 9.86 -26.05
CA ILE A 275 -3.44 9.00 -25.61
C ILE A 275 -4.68 9.86 -25.36
N ILE A 276 -5.82 9.46 -25.92
CA ILE A 276 -7.05 10.26 -25.86
C ILE A 276 -8.20 9.39 -25.37
N THR A 277 -8.95 9.88 -24.38
CA THR A 277 -10.19 9.27 -23.89
C THR A 277 -11.32 10.28 -23.84
N LEU A 278 -12.50 9.88 -24.33
CA LEU A 278 -13.77 10.56 -24.11
C LEU A 278 -14.72 9.59 -23.40
N SER A 279 -15.16 9.91 -22.18
CA SER A 279 -16.19 9.16 -21.44
C SER A 279 -17.43 10.01 -21.21
N HIS A 280 -18.61 9.41 -21.37
CA HIS A 280 -19.93 10.01 -21.16
C HIS A 280 -20.04 11.45 -21.67
N SER A 281 -19.60 11.66 -22.90
CA SER A 281 -19.46 12.98 -23.51
C SER A 281 -20.30 13.10 -24.78
N GLN A 282 -20.53 14.33 -25.24
CA GLN A 282 -21.32 14.60 -26.42
C GLN A 282 -20.58 15.50 -27.41
N ILE A 283 -20.69 15.17 -28.68
CA ILE A 283 -20.28 16.04 -29.78
C ILE A 283 -21.52 16.39 -30.61
N TYR A 284 -21.85 17.67 -30.67
CA TYR A 284 -23.03 18.18 -31.37
C TYR A 284 -22.64 19.18 -32.45
N LYS A 285 -23.02 18.89 -33.70
CA LYS A 285 -22.82 19.74 -34.88
C LYS A 285 -21.38 20.21 -35.09
N SER A 286 -20.44 19.27 -35.09
CA SER A 286 -19.05 19.54 -35.46
C SER A 286 -18.74 19.08 -36.88
N THR A 287 -17.76 19.67 -37.58
CA THR A 287 -17.39 19.22 -38.94
C THR A 287 -16.53 17.96 -38.91
N SER A 288 -15.58 17.87 -37.95
CA SER A 288 -14.73 16.71 -37.73
C SER A 288 -14.61 16.36 -36.25
N PHE A 289 -14.41 15.06 -35.97
CA PHE A 289 -14.14 14.59 -34.61
C PHE A 289 -12.65 14.75 -34.30
N ILE A 290 -11.78 14.09 -35.08
CA ILE A 290 -10.32 14.29 -35.01
C ILE A 290 -9.86 14.99 -36.30
N GLY A 291 -9.08 16.06 -36.19
CA GLY A 291 -8.42 16.73 -37.31
C GLY A 291 -6.89 16.66 -37.22
N PHE A 292 -6.21 16.57 -38.35
CA PHE A 292 -4.75 16.51 -38.45
C PHE A 292 -4.15 17.75 -39.15
N PRO A 293 -2.86 18.10 -38.91
CA PRO A 293 -2.21 19.25 -39.53
C PRO A 293 -2.13 19.22 -41.06
N ASP A 294 -2.14 18.02 -41.66
CA ASP A 294 -2.09 17.81 -43.11
C ASP A 294 -3.44 17.99 -43.81
N GLY A 295 -4.51 18.27 -43.05
CA GLY A 295 -5.88 18.43 -43.53
C GLY A 295 -6.69 17.13 -43.53
N ALA A 296 -6.11 15.99 -43.19
CA ALA A 296 -6.86 14.75 -42.97
C ALA A 296 -7.71 14.83 -41.69
N SER A 297 -8.75 14.00 -41.60
CA SER A 297 -9.63 13.96 -40.41
C SER A 297 -10.33 12.61 -40.23
N ILE A 298 -10.83 12.39 -39.02
CA ILE A 298 -11.75 11.33 -38.63
C ILE A 298 -13.08 11.99 -38.28
N SER A 299 -14.17 11.61 -38.95
CA SER A 299 -15.51 12.17 -38.72
C SER A 299 -16.48 11.04 -38.36
N LYS A 300 -16.57 10.71 -37.06
CA LYS A 300 -17.54 9.74 -36.54
C LYS A 300 -18.76 10.46 -35.98
N ASN A 301 -19.93 10.22 -36.58
CA ASN A 301 -21.25 10.66 -36.10
C ASN A 301 -21.36 12.12 -35.61
N VAL A 302 -20.57 13.07 -36.14
CA VAL A 302 -20.34 14.43 -35.57
C VAL A 302 -21.56 15.37 -35.44
N ASP A 303 -22.78 14.87 -35.66
CA ASP A 303 -24.04 15.53 -35.33
C ASP A 303 -24.81 14.67 -34.29
N ASP A 304 -24.96 15.20 -33.08
CA ASP A 304 -25.58 14.55 -31.91
C ASP A 304 -24.96 13.19 -31.51
N TRP A 305 -23.63 13.06 -31.59
CA TRP A 305 -22.94 11.88 -31.10
C TRP A 305 -22.88 11.88 -29.58
N LYS A 306 -23.58 10.93 -28.96
CA LYS A 306 -23.40 10.58 -27.54
C LYS A 306 -22.37 9.47 -27.43
N ILE A 307 -21.35 9.71 -26.64
CA ILE A 307 -20.20 8.83 -26.44
C ILE A 307 -20.31 8.26 -25.04
N ASP A 308 -20.62 6.97 -24.93
CA ASP A 308 -20.55 6.27 -23.64
C ASP A 308 -19.08 6.16 -23.21
N TYR A 309 -18.23 5.62 -24.08
CA TYR A 309 -16.79 5.61 -23.92
C TYR A 309 -16.10 5.44 -25.28
N TRP A 310 -15.05 6.22 -25.51
CA TRP A 310 -14.17 6.11 -26.67
C TRP A 310 -12.73 6.37 -26.23
N GLN A 311 -11.77 5.58 -26.70
CA GLN A 311 -10.36 5.88 -26.51
C GLN A 311 -9.52 5.59 -27.74
N TYR A 312 -8.35 6.21 -27.77
CA TYR A 312 -7.21 5.85 -28.58
C TYR A 312 -5.99 5.62 -27.68
N GLY A 313 -5.48 4.39 -27.66
CA GLY A 313 -4.36 3.98 -26.84
C GLY A 313 -4.53 2.56 -26.28
N ASN A 314 -3.57 2.14 -25.48
CA ASN A 314 -3.40 0.77 -25.02
C ASN A 314 -4.44 0.41 -23.96
N LYS A 315 -5.07 -0.74 -24.18
CA LYS A 315 -6.08 -1.30 -23.28
C LYS A 315 -5.57 -2.60 -22.71
N PHE A 316 -5.39 -2.63 -21.40
CA PHE A 316 -5.11 -3.84 -20.65
C PHE A 316 -6.41 -4.33 -20.02
N LYS A 317 -6.82 -5.56 -20.34
CA LYS A 317 -8.04 -6.16 -19.79
C LYS A 317 -7.82 -7.62 -19.48
N GLN A 318 -7.98 -8.04 -18.22
CA GLN A 318 -7.89 -9.45 -17.82
C GLN A 318 -6.64 -10.15 -18.38
N GLY A 319 -5.50 -9.46 -18.34
CA GLY A 319 -4.21 -9.98 -18.81
C GLY A 319 -3.92 -9.76 -20.30
N ASP A 320 -4.95 -9.53 -21.11
CA ASP A 320 -4.83 -9.22 -22.53
C ASP A 320 -4.46 -7.75 -22.76
N VAL A 321 -3.75 -7.48 -23.86
CA VAL A 321 -3.43 -6.13 -24.32
C VAL A 321 -3.92 -5.91 -25.74
N ALA A 322 -4.52 -4.75 -25.98
CA ALA A 322 -4.87 -4.26 -27.32
C ALA A 322 -4.36 -2.83 -27.50
N HIS A 323 -4.07 -2.45 -28.74
CA HIS A 323 -3.56 -1.13 -29.10
C HIS A 323 -4.49 -0.42 -30.09
N GLY A 324 -4.48 0.92 -30.07
CA GLY A 324 -5.23 1.80 -30.94
C GLY A 324 -6.64 2.12 -30.46
N GLU A 325 -7.57 2.23 -31.39
CA GLU A 325 -8.94 2.63 -31.09
C GLU A 325 -9.72 1.53 -30.35
N SER A 326 -10.38 1.88 -29.23
CA SER A 326 -11.28 0.95 -28.54
C SER A 326 -12.36 1.65 -27.71
N THR A 327 -13.35 0.87 -27.25
CA THR A 327 -14.49 1.34 -26.44
C THR A 327 -14.68 0.40 -25.24
N PRO A 328 -13.80 0.48 -24.22
CA PRO A 328 -13.98 -0.32 -23.00
C PRO A 328 -15.31 0.01 -22.31
N ALA A 329 -15.87 -0.96 -21.61
CA ALA A 329 -17.08 -0.77 -20.82
C ALA A 329 -16.68 -0.18 -19.46
N GLU A 330 -17.21 1.01 -19.16
CA GLU A 330 -17.08 1.68 -17.87
C GLU A 330 -18.40 1.53 -17.11
N ASP A 331 -18.48 0.55 -16.21
CA ASP A 331 -19.69 0.26 -15.45
C ASP A 331 -19.90 1.29 -14.33
N ARG A 332 -20.52 2.45 -14.61
CA ARG A 332 -20.65 3.56 -13.65
C ARG A 332 -21.73 3.29 -12.56
N PRO A 333 -21.39 3.15 -11.26
CA PRO A 333 -22.37 2.88 -10.22
C PRO A 333 -23.26 4.10 -9.94
N ALA A 334 -24.59 3.90 -9.89
CA ALA A 334 -25.56 4.99 -9.71
C ALA A 334 -25.32 5.86 -8.45
N SER A 335 -24.74 5.30 -7.37
CA SER A 335 -24.41 6.06 -6.15
C SER A 335 -23.32 7.12 -6.37
N LEU A 336 -22.48 6.96 -7.40
CA LEU A 336 -21.40 7.88 -7.75
C LEU A 336 -21.84 8.95 -8.76
N LEU A 337 -23.08 8.88 -9.27
CA LEU A 337 -23.56 9.72 -10.37
C LEU A 337 -24.54 10.81 -9.92
N ASP A 338 -24.61 11.88 -10.70
CA ASP A 338 -25.67 12.88 -10.62
C ASP A 338 -26.93 12.41 -11.38
N SER A 339 -27.97 13.27 -11.42
CA SER A 339 -29.24 12.95 -12.09
C SER A 339 -29.15 12.83 -13.62
N ASN A 340 -28.05 13.31 -14.23
CA ASN A 340 -27.81 13.23 -15.66
C ASN A 340 -26.95 12.00 -16.03
N GLY A 341 -26.52 11.22 -15.04
CA GLY A 341 -25.62 10.08 -15.24
C GLY A 341 -24.14 10.46 -15.30
N ASN A 342 -23.78 11.71 -14.97
CA ASN A 342 -22.38 12.15 -14.90
C ASN A 342 -21.76 11.77 -13.54
N TRP A 343 -20.43 11.68 -13.45
CA TRP A 343 -19.75 11.57 -12.16
C TRP A 343 -20.11 12.78 -11.32
N PHE A 344 -20.62 12.57 -10.11
CA PHE A 344 -21.08 13.69 -9.29
C PHE A 344 -19.97 14.74 -9.10
N SER A 345 -20.36 16.00 -9.30
CA SER A 345 -19.46 17.15 -9.22
C SER A 345 -20.16 18.29 -8.48
N THR A 346 -19.44 18.95 -7.59
CA THR A 346 -19.95 20.14 -6.91
C THR A 346 -18.81 21.09 -6.58
N GLY A 347 -19.03 22.38 -6.81
CA GLY A 347 -18.05 23.40 -6.45
C GLY A 347 -17.94 23.61 -4.95
N LYS A 348 -16.88 24.32 -4.56
CA LYS A 348 -16.66 24.75 -3.19
C LYS A 348 -17.90 25.47 -2.65
N PRO A 349 -18.40 25.13 -1.45
CA PRO A 349 -19.52 25.84 -0.87
C PRO A 349 -19.27 27.36 -0.78
N THR A 350 -20.34 28.12 -1.01
CA THR A 350 -20.21 29.58 -1.14
C THR A 350 -20.65 30.35 0.09
N PHE A 351 -21.56 29.76 0.88
CA PHE A 351 -22.19 30.35 2.05
C PHE A 351 -22.83 31.74 1.81
N TYR A 352 -23.15 32.12 0.56
CA TYR A 352 -23.72 33.43 0.20
C TYR A 352 -25.11 33.71 0.81
N ASN A 353 -25.75 32.68 1.35
CA ASN A 353 -27.03 32.77 2.03
C ASN A 353 -26.90 33.03 3.54
N ARG A 354 -25.68 33.09 4.09
CA ARG A 354 -25.44 33.37 5.51
C ARG A 354 -25.23 34.86 5.76
N ASN A 355 -25.78 35.37 6.86
CA ASN A 355 -25.53 36.72 7.34
C ASN A 355 -24.52 36.73 8.49
N LYS A 356 -24.10 37.92 8.95
CA LYS A 356 -23.10 38.08 10.02
C LYS A 356 -23.49 37.36 11.32
N ASP A 357 -24.76 37.33 11.67
CA ASP A 357 -25.25 36.72 12.92
C ASP A 357 -25.23 35.18 12.86
N GLN A 358 -25.07 34.62 11.66
CA GLN A 358 -24.93 33.18 11.42
C GLN A 358 -23.45 32.74 11.30
N VAL A 359 -22.51 33.62 11.60
CA VAL A 359 -21.06 33.33 11.54
C VAL A 359 -20.45 33.51 12.93
N VAL A 360 -19.75 32.47 13.40
CA VAL A 360 -18.97 32.52 14.63
C VAL A 360 -17.51 32.66 14.27
N ASN A 361 -16.84 33.68 14.82
CA ASN A 361 -15.40 33.86 14.65
C ASN A 361 -14.66 33.11 15.76
N ALA A 362 -13.81 32.14 15.38
CA ALA A 362 -13.05 31.33 16.32
C ALA A 362 -12.13 32.16 17.24
N ARG A 363 -11.61 33.31 16.78
CA ARG A 363 -10.71 34.18 17.57
C ARG A 363 -11.38 34.81 18.80
N LEU A 364 -12.69 34.69 18.96
CA LEU A 364 -13.38 35.06 20.20
C LEU A 364 -13.05 34.13 21.37
N HIS A 365 -12.61 32.89 21.08
CA HIS A 365 -12.35 31.87 22.09
C HIS A 365 -11.02 31.13 21.89
N ALA A 366 -10.53 31.00 20.67
CA ALA A 366 -9.25 30.36 20.32
C ALA A 366 -8.20 31.42 19.97
N ALA A 367 -6.99 31.26 20.49
CA ALA A 367 -5.91 32.20 20.39
C ALA A 367 -5.20 32.17 19.03
N GLY A 368 -5.01 31.01 18.37
CA GLY A 368 -4.44 30.89 17.02
C GLY A 368 -3.04 31.49 16.85
N ASP A 369 -2.23 31.51 17.90
CA ASP A 369 -0.93 32.19 17.99
C ASP A 369 0.28 31.23 17.84
N GLY A 370 0.02 29.94 17.61
CA GLY A 370 1.03 28.88 17.52
C GLY A 370 1.66 28.48 18.86
N LYS A 371 1.11 28.96 19.99
CA LYS A 371 1.66 28.73 21.33
C LYS A 371 0.59 28.28 22.32
N THR A 372 -0.51 29.01 22.38
CA THR A 372 -1.64 28.74 23.26
C THR A 372 -2.35 27.47 22.79
N ASP A 373 -2.62 26.57 23.73
CA ASP A 373 -3.39 25.36 23.47
C ASP A 373 -4.87 25.71 23.22
N ASP A 374 -5.31 25.57 21.98
CA ASP A 374 -6.63 25.93 21.51
C ASP A 374 -7.63 24.77 21.54
N THR A 375 -7.23 23.62 22.06
CA THR A 375 -8.03 22.39 21.98
C THR A 375 -9.42 22.54 22.60
N VAL A 376 -9.51 23.04 23.83
CA VAL A 376 -10.80 23.18 24.52
C VAL A 376 -11.70 24.22 23.85
N ALA A 377 -11.10 25.32 23.39
CA ALA A 377 -11.82 26.38 22.68
C ALA A 377 -12.40 25.89 21.36
N LEU A 378 -11.58 25.22 20.53
CA LEU A 378 -12.01 24.65 19.25
C LEU A 378 -13.06 23.57 19.43
N GLN A 379 -12.91 22.66 20.39
CA GLN A 379 -13.93 21.63 20.66
C GLN A 379 -15.29 22.25 21.00
N SER A 380 -15.28 23.29 21.83
CA SER A 380 -16.51 24.01 22.23
C SER A 380 -17.13 24.74 21.05
N LEU A 381 -16.31 25.37 20.20
CA LEU A 381 -16.76 26.05 18.99
C LEU A 381 -17.36 25.11 17.95
N PHE A 382 -16.75 23.93 17.74
CA PHE A 382 -17.30 22.90 16.85
C PHE A 382 -18.69 22.45 17.31
N GLN A 383 -18.83 22.16 18.60
CA GLN A 383 -20.11 21.77 19.17
C GLN A 383 -21.15 22.89 19.05
N TYR A 384 -20.80 24.11 19.45
CA TYR A 384 -21.70 25.25 19.43
C TYR A 384 -22.18 25.59 18.00
N ALA A 385 -21.26 25.59 17.02
CA ALA A 385 -21.61 25.87 15.63
C ALA A 385 -22.56 24.82 15.05
N ALA A 386 -22.33 23.55 15.36
CA ALA A 386 -23.18 22.45 14.92
C ALA A 386 -24.59 22.48 15.53
N GLU A 387 -24.70 22.70 16.84
CA GLU A 387 -25.98 22.78 17.56
C GLU A 387 -26.85 23.95 17.08
N ASN A 388 -26.22 25.05 16.67
CA ASN A 388 -26.92 26.29 16.30
C ASN A 388 -26.97 26.53 14.78
N ASN A 389 -26.52 25.58 13.95
CA ASN A 389 -26.48 25.68 12.48
C ASN A 389 -25.76 26.96 11.99
N LEU A 390 -24.61 27.25 12.62
CA LEU A 390 -23.77 28.41 12.32
C LEU A 390 -22.60 28.01 11.41
N LEU A 391 -22.06 28.97 10.68
CA LEU A 391 -20.77 28.84 9.99
C LEU A 391 -19.67 29.20 10.98
N LEU A 392 -18.76 28.27 11.25
CA LEU A 392 -17.54 28.56 12.01
C LEU A 392 -16.48 29.13 11.06
N TYR A 393 -16.13 30.38 11.26
CA TYR A 393 -15.01 31.03 10.59
C TYR A 393 -13.78 30.93 11.48
N ILE A 394 -12.71 30.32 10.95
CA ILE A 394 -11.42 30.21 11.61
C ILE A 394 -10.46 31.20 10.92
N PRO A 395 -10.08 32.32 11.56
CA PRO A 395 -9.13 33.26 10.98
C PRO A 395 -7.74 32.64 10.81
N ALA A 396 -6.92 33.23 9.96
CA ALA A 396 -5.57 32.75 9.70
C ALA A 396 -4.76 32.70 10.99
N GLY A 397 -4.01 31.63 11.20
CA GLY A 397 -3.29 31.37 12.44
C GLY A 397 -2.82 29.94 12.54
N VAL A 398 -2.10 29.67 13.63
CA VAL A 398 -1.69 28.31 14.01
C VAL A 398 -2.38 27.99 15.32
N TYR A 399 -3.31 27.05 15.28
CA TYR A 399 -4.10 26.63 16.42
C TYR A 399 -3.53 25.32 16.97
N ILE A 400 -3.00 25.37 18.19
CA ILE A 400 -2.34 24.22 18.81
C ILE A 400 -3.39 23.26 19.36
N ILE A 401 -3.25 21.98 19.01
CA ILE A 401 -4.16 20.91 19.39
C ILE A 401 -3.35 19.85 20.15
N SER A 402 -3.53 19.77 21.47
CA SER A 402 -2.80 18.86 22.35
C SER A 402 -3.54 17.54 22.63
N SER A 403 -4.82 17.46 22.24
CA SER A 403 -5.63 16.25 22.37
C SER A 403 -6.70 16.13 21.28
N PRO A 404 -7.20 14.91 20.99
CA PRO A 404 -8.17 14.67 19.93
C PRO A 404 -9.42 15.57 20.00
N LEU A 405 -9.83 16.07 18.83
CA LEU A 405 -11.05 16.85 18.61
C LEU A 405 -12.08 16.04 17.82
N LEU A 406 -13.35 16.28 18.10
CA LEU A 406 -14.48 15.81 17.31
C LEU A 406 -15.13 17.00 16.59
N ILE A 407 -15.21 16.91 15.26
CA ILE A 407 -16.13 17.73 14.46
C ILE A 407 -17.46 16.95 14.38
N PRO A 408 -18.52 17.41 15.05
CA PRO A 408 -19.81 16.73 15.00
C PRO A 408 -20.50 16.92 13.64
N SER A 409 -21.52 16.12 13.38
CA SER A 409 -22.42 16.35 12.25
C SER A 409 -23.10 17.73 12.34
N ASN A 410 -23.59 18.25 11.20
CA ASN A 410 -24.16 19.58 11.02
C ASN A 410 -23.15 20.75 11.13
N THR A 411 -21.86 20.49 10.90
CA THR A 411 -20.81 21.53 11.02
C THR A 411 -20.46 22.13 9.66
N ARG A 412 -20.23 23.45 9.61
CA ARG A 412 -19.62 24.13 8.46
C ARG A 412 -18.44 24.94 8.97
N ILE A 413 -17.26 24.72 8.38
CA ILE A 413 -16.02 25.41 8.78
C ILE A 413 -15.39 26.04 7.55
N ARG A 414 -15.01 27.32 7.68
CA ARG A 414 -14.23 28.03 6.68
C ARG A 414 -13.01 28.67 7.32
N GLY A 415 -11.84 28.32 6.84
CA GLY A 415 -10.59 28.99 7.16
C GLY A 415 -10.37 30.28 6.35
N GLU A 416 -9.44 31.09 6.83
CA GLU A 416 -8.88 32.25 6.12
C GLU A 416 -7.46 31.94 5.64
N VAL A 417 -7.19 32.17 4.35
CA VAL A 417 -6.00 31.66 3.66
C VAL A 417 -5.95 30.13 3.81
N TRP A 418 -5.10 29.61 4.67
CA TRP A 418 -5.12 28.24 5.14
C TRP A 418 -4.89 28.25 6.66
N SER A 419 -5.98 28.10 7.40
CA SER A 419 -5.91 28.11 8.87
C SER A 419 -5.31 26.80 9.37
N GLN A 420 -4.21 26.89 10.13
CA GLN A 420 -3.40 25.73 10.47
C GLN A 420 -3.87 25.11 11.79
N LEU A 421 -4.25 23.84 11.75
CA LEU A 421 -4.60 23.02 12.89
C LEU A 421 -3.41 22.10 13.18
N MET A 422 -2.69 22.36 14.27
CA MET A 422 -1.37 21.78 14.53
C MET A 422 -1.39 20.85 15.74
N ALA A 423 -1.19 19.56 15.52
CA ALA A 423 -1.05 18.57 16.58
C ALA A 423 0.25 18.76 17.37
N VAL A 424 0.17 18.63 18.69
CA VAL A 424 1.32 18.61 19.61
C VAL A 424 1.10 17.64 20.78
N GLY A 425 2.18 17.28 21.45
CA GLY A 425 2.14 16.69 22.80
C GLY A 425 1.87 15.19 22.88
N ASP A 426 1.97 14.67 24.10
CA ASP A 426 2.09 13.24 24.39
C ASP A 426 0.87 12.39 24.01
N LYS A 427 -0.29 13.00 23.76
CA LYS A 427 -1.50 12.28 23.34
C LYS A 427 -1.35 11.63 21.97
N PHE A 428 -0.39 12.09 21.16
CA PHE A 428 -0.10 11.57 19.83
C PHE A 428 1.29 10.91 19.75
N ALA A 429 1.93 10.62 20.89
CA ALA A 429 3.29 10.07 20.91
C ALA A 429 3.35 8.53 20.86
N ASP A 430 2.23 7.83 21.05
CA ASP A 430 2.21 6.35 21.12
C ASP A 430 1.98 5.71 19.75
N ALA A 431 3.07 5.26 19.12
CA ALA A 431 3.05 4.59 17.82
C ALA A 431 2.21 3.29 17.80
N GLN A 432 2.06 2.61 18.93
CA GLN A 432 1.28 1.36 19.03
C GLN A 432 -0.21 1.61 19.19
N ARG A 433 -0.60 2.83 19.60
CA ARG A 433 -2.00 3.23 19.74
C ARG A 433 -2.24 4.60 19.09
N PRO A 434 -2.20 4.66 17.75
CA PRO A 434 -2.37 5.92 17.04
C PRO A 434 -3.73 6.57 17.34
N LYS A 435 -3.75 7.90 17.38
CA LYS A 435 -4.96 8.70 17.64
C LYS A 435 -5.10 9.80 16.60
N ALA A 436 -6.33 9.97 16.13
CA ALA A 436 -6.69 11.08 15.28
C ALA A 436 -6.65 12.41 16.05
N MET A 437 -5.98 13.42 15.50
CA MET A 437 -6.06 14.80 15.97
C MET A 437 -7.48 15.32 15.78
N ILE A 438 -8.09 15.08 14.62
CA ILE A 438 -9.48 15.43 14.33
C ILE A 438 -10.22 14.19 13.84
N THR A 439 -11.37 13.94 14.45
CA THR A 439 -12.35 12.96 14.00
C THR A 439 -13.56 13.70 13.45
N VAL A 440 -13.96 13.40 12.20
CA VAL A 440 -15.14 13.98 11.55
C VAL A 440 -16.30 12.99 11.65
N GLY A 441 -17.24 13.32 12.53
CA GLY A 441 -18.36 12.46 12.87
C GLY A 441 -17.96 11.20 13.64
N GLN A 442 -18.94 10.54 14.22
CA GLN A 442 -18.82 9.26 14.93
C GLN A 442 -19.40 8.08 14.13
N GLY A 443 -19.90 8.32 12.92
CA GLY A 443 -20.55 7.33 12.07
C GLY A 443 -22.05 7.56 11.88
N GLU A 444 -22.52 8.78 12.13
CA GLU A 444 -23.88 9.19 11.89
C GLU A 444 -24.23 9.08 10.40
N LYS A 445 -25.46 8.69 10.12
CA LYS A 445 -26.03 8.69 8.77
C LYS A 445 -26.75 10.03 8.53
N ASN A 446 -26.78 10.47 7.28
CA ASN A 446 -27.42 11.73 6.85
C ASN A 446 -26.78 12.98 7.47
N GLY A 447 -25.47 12.91 7.70
CA GLY A 447 -24.72 14.02 8.24
C GLY A 447 -24.47 15.14 7.24
N LEU A 448 -23.95 16.23 7.78
CA LEU A 448 -23.46 17.37 7.01
C LEU A 448 -22.16 17.86 7.66
N VAL A 449 -21.07 17.86 6.90
CA VAL A 449 -19.82 18.51 7.25
C VAL A 449 -19.22 19.13 6.00
N GLN A 450 -18.99 20.44 6.01
CA GLN A 450 -18.36 21.15 4.90
C GLN A 450 -17.13 21.90 5.44
N LEU A 451 -15.94 21.52 4.96
CA LEU A 451 -14.67 22.10 5.37
C LEU A 451 -14.01 22.84 4.19
N GLU A 452 -13.56 24.07 4.43
CA GLU A 452 -12.85 24.87 3.43
C GLU A 452 -11.61 25.55 4.01
N ASN A 453 -10.54 25.64 3.21
CA ASN A 453 -9.37 26.49 3.49
C ASN A 453 -8.65 26.17 4.82
N LEU A 454 -8.47 24.87 5.12
CA LEU A 454 -7.78 24.39 6.33
C LEU A 454 -6.45 23.73 6.00
N LEU A 455 -5.49 23.81 6.91
CA LEU A 455 -4.22 23.08 6.82
C LEU A 455 -4.06 22.21 8.07
N PHE A 456 -3.96 20.90 7.91
CA PHE A 456 -3.67 19.97 9.01
C PHE A 456 -2.15 19.72 9.09
N THR A 457 -1.56 19.91 10.26
CA THR A 457 -0.09 19.83 10.44
C THR A 457 0.29 19.34 11.84
N SER A 458 1.59 19.21 12.10
CA SER A 458 2.16 18.73 13.36
C SER A 458 3.44 19.47 13.74
N ARG A 459 3.82 19.39 15.02
CA ARG A 459 5.10 19.87 15.52
C ARG A 459 5.93 18.72 16.12
N GLY A 460 7.13 18.54 15.60
CA GLY A 460 8.11 17.59 16.08
C GLY A 460 7.69 16.13 15.94
N SER A 461 8.25 15.27 16.79
CA SER A 461 8.01 13.83 16.72
C SER A 461 6.71 13.43 17.41
N LEU A 462 5.76 12.90 16.64
CA LEU A 462 4.44 12.43 17.12
C LEU A 462 4.07 11.08 16.46
N PRO A 463 4.81 9.99 16.70
CA PRO A 463 4.68 8.76 15.92
C PRO A 463 3.33 8.02 16.08
N GLY A 464 2.48 8.43 17.01
CA GLY A 464 1.09 7.98 17.18
C GLY A 464 0.05 8.92 16.57
N LEU A 465 0.44 9.92 15.77
CA LEU A 465 -0.48 10.89 15.20
C LEU A 465 -1.17 10.35 13.93
N ALA A 466 -2.49 10.36 13.93
CA ALA A 466 -3.28 10.45 12.71
C ALA A 466 -3.81 11.89 12.56
N LEU A 467 -3.66 12.56 11.42
CA LEU A 467 -4.10 13.97 11.31
C LEU A 467 -5.62 14.07 11.21
N LEU A 468 -6.25 13.29 10.32
CA LEU A 468 -7.70 13.30 10.13
C LEU A 468 -8.28 11.90 10.02
N GLN A 469 -9.32 11.63 10.80
CA GLN A 469 -10.18 10.44 10.65
C GLN A 469 -11.57 10.88 10.20
N TRP A 470 -12.08 10.24 9.15
CA TRP A 470 -13.35 10.57 8.51
C TRP A 470 -14.35 9.42 8.65
N ASN A 471 -15.41 9.64 9.44
CA ASN A 471 -16.41 8.62 9.74
C ASN A 471 -17.82 8.99 9.28
N LEU A 472 -18.07 10.24 8.91
CA LEU A 472 -19.42 10.73 8.66
C LEU A 472 -19.94 10.31 7.28
N GLN A 473 -21.22 9.93 7.21
CA GLN A 473 -21.91 9.60 5.96
C GLN A 473 -23.05 10.57 5.70
N SER A 474 -23.25 10.94 4.43
CA SER A 474 -24.48 11.63 3.98
C SER A 474 -25.22 10.83 2.91
N THR A 475 -26.55 10.93 2.93
CA THR A 475 -27.42 10.48 1.83
C THR A 475 -27.51 11.48 0.70
N LYS A 476 -27.12 12.75 0.93
CA LYS A 476 -27.11 13.78 -0.10
C LYS A 476 -25.67 14.02 -0.52
N GLN A 477 -25.38 13.74 -1.79
CA GLN A 477 -24.05 13.93 -2.38
C GLN A 477 -23.61 15.39 -2.20
N GLY A 478 -22.35 15.60 -1.78
CA GLY A 478 -21.77 16.93 -1.53
C GLY A 478 -22.07 17.58 -0.17
N ASP A 479 -22.94 16.99 0.68
CA ASP A 479 -23.19 17.54 2.03
C ASP A 479 -22.06 17.23 3.03
N VAL A 480 -21.23 16.23 2.72
CA VAL A 480 -20.08 15.81 3.53
C VAL A 480 -18.84 15.83 2.66
N GLY A 481 -17.90 16.74 2.93
CA GLY A 481 -16.72 16.93 2.09
C GLY A 481 -15.76 18.02 2.56
N LEU A 482 -14.64 18.13 1.85
CA LEU A 482 -13.63 19.18 2.01
C LEU A 482 -13.19 19.75 0.66
N TRP A 483 -12.87 21.04 0.65
CA TRP A 483 -12.39 21.79 -0.52
C TRP A 483 -11.23 22.68 -0.09
N ASP A 484 -10.13 22.70 -0.85
CA ASP A 484 -8.91 23.46 -0.50
C ASP A 484 -8.46 23.22 0.96
N CYS A 485 -8.57 21.97 1.41
CA CYS A 485 -8.02 21.56 2.69
C CYS A 485 -6.79 20.69 2.42
N HIS A 486 -5.68 21.01 3.05
CA HIS A 486 -4.39 20.38 2.75
C HIS A 486 -3.74 19.85 4.03
N PHE A 487 -2.76 18.97 3.87
CA PHE A 487 -1.92 18.42 4.93
C PHE A 487 -0.48 18.79 4.61
N ARG A 488 0.22 19.33 5.60
CA ARG A 488 1.66 19.60 5.50
C ARG A 488 2.33 19.08 6.76
N VAL A 489 3.22 18.12 6.59
CA VAL A 489 4.01 17.57 7.70
C VAL A 489 5.46 18.00 7.55
N GLY A 490 5.89 18.93 8.41
CA GLY A 490 7.24 19.50 8.39
C GLY A 490 7.45 20.58 7.33
N GLY A 491 8.71 20.92 7.08
CA GLY A 491 9.11 21.87 6.02
C GLY A 491 8.64 23.31 6.20
N ALA A 492 8.23 23.69 7.41
CA ALA A 492 7.68 25.02 7.67
C ALA A 492 8.05 25.54 9.06
N THR A 493 8.09 26.85 9.21
CA THR A 493 8.33 27.54 10.48
C THR A 493 7.31 27.12 11.55
N GLY A 494 7.82 26.74 12.73
CA GLY A 494 7.00 26.30 13.87
C GLY A 494 6.64 24.81 13.88
N THR A 495 7.12 24.03 12.90
CA THR A 495 6.93 22.57 12.86
C THR A 495 8.02 21.78 13.59
N ASP A 496 9.17 22.40 13.92
CA ASP A 496 10.36 21.72 14.48
C ASP A 496 10.84 20.51 13.64
N LEU A 497 10.60 20.60 12.33
CA LEU A 497 10.86 19.58 11.30
C LEU A 497 11.41 20.26 10.04
N ARG A 498 12.31 21.23 10.22
CA ARG A 498 12.92 22.02 9.15
C ARG A 498 14.29 21.48 8.78
N LYS A 499 15.00 22.10 7.83
CA LYS A 499 16.36 21.69 7.43
C LYS A 499 17.35 21.59 8.59
N ALA A 500 17.23 22.49 9.57
CA ALA A 500 18.06 22.48 10.77
C ALA A 500 17.77 21.28 11.70
N ASP A 501 16.53 20.76 11.67
CA ASP A 501 16.07 19.67 12.53
C ASP A 501 16.23 18.30 11.85
N CYS A 502 15.93 18.26 10.56
CA CYS A 502 15.75 17.06 9.73
C CYS A 502 16.57 17.12 8.44
N PRO A 503 17.90 17.28 8.51
CA PRO A 503 18.74 17.41 7.32
C PRO A 503 18.71 16.13 6.46
N LYS A 504 18.77 16.31 5.14
CA LYS A 504 18.97 15.20 4.19
C LYS A 504 20.31 14.49 4.41
N LEU A 505 20.41 13.25 3.92
CA LEU A 505 21.65 12.46 3.91
C LEU A 505 22.34 12.34 5.29
N SER A 506 21.56 12.26 6.38
CA SER A 506 22.04 12.13 7.76
C SER A 506 22.78 10.83 8.10
N GLY A 507 22.80 9.85 7.18
CA GLY A 507 23.44 8.54 7.38
C GLY A 507 22.74 7.60 8.37
N SER A 508 21.66 8.06 9.01
CA SER A 508 20.84 7.28 9.96
C SER A 508 19.44 7.90 10.09
N VAL A 509 18.49 7.14 10.64
CA VAL A 509 17.16 7.66 11.01
C VAL A 509 17.30 8.65 12.15
N ASN A 510 16.82 9.88 11.95
CA ASN A 510 16.64 10.83 13.05
C ASN A 510 15.26 10.64 13.70
N SER A 511 15.23 10.11 14.93
CA SER A 511 13.98 9.86 15.65
C SER A 511 13.15 11.12 15.91
N LYS A 512 13.78 12.31 15.98
CA LYS A 512 13.06 13.59 16.14
C LYS A 512 12.23 13.96 14.90
N CYS A 513 12.52 13.36 13.75
CA CYS A 513 11.84 13.61 12.49
C CYS A 513 10.71 12.61 12.21
N ILE A 514 10.37 11.73 13.17
CA ILE A 514 9.24 10.79 13.05
C ILE A 514 7.95 11.53 13.43
N ALA A 515 7.31 12.13 12.42
CA ALA A 515 6.28 13.14 12.58
C ALA A 515 4.83 12.59 12.69
N GLY A 516 4.59 11.33 12.33
CA GLY A 516 3.28 10.69 12.51
C GLY A 516 3.03 9.42 11.71
N ALA A 517 1.81 8.91 11.84
CA ALA A 517 1.41 7.57 11.41
C ALA A 517 0.42 7.53 10.23
N MET A 518 -0.48 8.52 10.10
CA MET A 518 -1.54 8.54 9.07
C MET A 518 -2.02 9.96 8.77
N MET A 519 -2.06 10.39 7.50
CA MET A 519 -2.55 11.75 7.21
C MET A 519 -4.06 11.76 7.20
N LEU A 520 -4.67 10.85 6.43
CA LEU A 520 -6.11 10.75 6.34
C LEU A 520 -6.55 9.29 6.29
N VAL A 521 -7.52 8.96 7.12
CA VAL A 521 -8.25 7.70 7.05
C VAL A 521 -9.73 7.95 6.85
N LYS A 522 -10.25 7.55 5.69
CA LYS A 522 -11.69 7.40 5.46
C LYS A 522 -12.10 6.01 5.89
N THR A 523 -12.97 5.93 6.91
CA THR A 523 -13.38 4.65 7.49
C THR A 523 -14.58 4.04 6.77
N ASN A 524 -14.88 2.78 7.09
CA ASN A 524 -16.05 2.07 6.57
C ASN A 524 -17.40 2.69 6.95
N LYS A 525 -17.42 3.66 7.85
CA LYS A 525 -18.63 4.42 8.21
C LYS A 525 -18.79 5.68 7.37
N GLY A 526 -17.73 6.16 6.71
CA GLY A 526 -17.71 7.46 6.05
C GLY A 526 -18.16 7.42 4.58
N SER A 527 -18.63 8.56 4.08
CA SER A 527 -18.72 8.89 2.65
C SER A 527 -18.23 10.34 2.47
N GLY A 528 -17.97 10.80 1.24
CA GLY A 528 -17.65 12.22 1.07
C GLY A 528 -17.01 12.64 -0.25
N TYR A 529 -16.92 13.96 -0.42
CA TYR A 529 -16.35 14.63 -1.58
C TYR A 529 -15.07 15.38 -1.16
N PHE A 530 -13.93 15.04 -1.75
CA PHE A 530 -12.63 15.61 -1.43
C PHE A 530 -12.08 16.30 -2.69
N GLU A 531 -12.05 17.63 -2.72
CA GLU A 531 -11.62 18.40 -3.91
C GLU A 531 -10.41 19.27 -3.57
N ASN A 532 -9.40 19.26 -4.46
CA ASN A 532 -8.14 19.98 -4.29
C ASN A 532 -7.52 19.76 -2.90
N MET A 533 -7.18 18.50 -2.61
CA MET A 533 -6.62 18.10 -1.33
C MET A 533 -5.20 17.58 -1.53
N TRP A 534 -4.23 18.23 -0.92
CA TRP A 534 -2.82 17.86 -1.02
C TRP A 534 -2.34 17.33 0.32
N ALA A 535 -1.89 16.08 0.35
CA ALA A 535 -1.39 15.39 1.52
C ALA A 535 0.14 15.23 1.44
N TRP A 536 0.88 16.24 1.92
CA TRP A 536 2.31 16.38 1.67
C TRP A 536 3.16 16.16 2.93
N VAL A 537 4.05 15.17 2.88
CA VAL A 537 5.18 15.08 3.81
C VAL A 537 6.31 15.89 3.20
N ALA A 538 6.83 16.87 3.95
CA ALA A 538 7.77 17.80 3.39
C ALA A 538 9.06 17.12 2.89
N ASP A 539 9.31 17.21 1.60
CA ASP A 539 10.57 16.81 0.96
C ASP A 539 11.62 17.94 1.01
N HIS A 540 11.19 19.20 1.22
CA HIS A 540 12.04 20.38 1.42
C HIS A 540 11.48 21.40 2.43
N ASP A 541 12.35 22.32 2.88
CA ASP A 541 12.01 23.43 3.79
C ASP A 541 11.55 24.68 3.02
N LEU A 542 10.25 24.99 3.12
CA LEU A 542 9.59 26.13 2.45
C LEU A 542 10.08 27.51 2.95
N ASP A 543 10.76 27.56 4.08
CA ASP A 543 11.26 28.81 4.67
C ASP A 543 12.81 28.86 4.69
N ASP A 544 13.47 28.02 3.89
CA ASP A 544 14.92 28.13 3.65
C ASP A 544 15.20 29.22 2.58
N PRO A 545 16.10 30.19 2.85
CA PRO A 545 16.35 31.29 1.94
C PRO A 545 17.10 30.89 0.65
N ALA A 546 17.70 29.70 0.57
CA ALA A 546 18.45 29.24 -0.60
C ALA A 546 17.52 28.89 -1.77
N GLY A 547 16.36 28.25 -1.49
CA GLY A 547 15.39 27.87 -2.54
C GLY A 547 15.95 26.94 -3.62
N ASP A 548 16.93 26.12 -3.27
CA ASP A 548 17.59 25.17 -4.15
C ASP A 548 17.64 23.77 -3.50
N ASP A 549 18.17 22.76 -4.19
CA ASP A 549 18.25 21.38 -3.70
C ASP A 549 18.89 21.23 -2.30
N SER A 550 19.62 22.23 -1.79
CA SER A 550 20.14 22.19 -0.43
C SER A 550 19.03 22.28 0.63
N ASN A 551 17.82 22.73 0.28
CA ASN A 551 16.67 22.86 1.19
C ASN A 551 15.94 21.54 1.45
N GLN A 552 16.28 20.45 0.76
CA GLN A 552 15.67 19.13 0.94
C GLN A 552 15.90 18.55 2.35
N ILE A 553 14.90 17.83 2.88
CA ILE A 553 14.84 17.34 4.27
C ILE A 553 14.34 15.88 4.38
N ASN A 554 14.61 15.28 5.54
CA ASN A 554 14.18 13.92 5.91
C ASN A 554 13.06 13.96 6.96
N VAL A 555 11.80 14.06 6.52
CA VAL A 555 10.64 13.92 7.43
C VAL A 555 10.01 12.54 7.26
N TYR A 556 9.81 11.82 8.36
CA TYR A 556 9.24 10.47 8.34
C TYR A 556 7.79 10.49 8.80
N PHE A 557 6.88 10.13 7.89
CA PHE A 557 5.46 9.98 8.19
C PHE A 557 4.97 8.71 7.52
N ALA A 558 4.31 7.82 8.28
CA ALA A 558 4.21 6.42 7.84
C ALA A 558 3.31 6.22 6.61
N ARG A 559 2.14 6.86 6.59
CA ARG A 559 1.06 6.58 5.61
C ARG A 559 0.39 7.88 5.16
N GLY A 560 0.06 7.95 3.88
CA GLY A 560 -0.68 9.05 3.28
C GLY A 560 -2.18 8.89 3.55
N ILE A 561 -2.90 8.35 2.57
CA ILE A 561 -4.36 8.25 2.56
C ILE A 561 -4.80 6.77 2.56
N LEU A 562 -5.61 6.40 3.55
CA LEU A 562 -6.28 5.11 3.64
C LEU A 562 -7.79 5.28 3.38
N ILE A 563 -8.31 4.53 2.41
CA ILE A 563 -9.72 4.53 2.01
C ILE A 563 -10.25 3.12 2.25
N PHE A 564 -11.14 2.93 3.24
CA PHE A 564 -11.72 1.62 3.48
C PHE A 564 -13.24 1.63 3.68
N GLY A 565 -13.86 0.51 3.30
CA GLY A 565 -15.31 0.31 3.30
C GLY A 565 -16.07 1.08 2.21
N ASP A 566 -17.37 0.86 2.18
CA ASP A 566 -18.25 1.33 1.10
C ASP A 566 -18.30 2.85 0.96
N GLY A 567 -18.41 3.33 -0.27
CA GLY A 567 -18.65 4.71 -0.63
C GLY A 567 -20.14 5.11 -0.56
N PRO A 568 -20.58 6.10 -1.35
CA PRO A 568 -19.83 6.74 -2.42
C PRO A 568 -18.78 7.72 -1.91
N THR A 569 -17.60 7.74 -2.54
CA THR A 569 -16.59 8.77 -2.28
C THR A 569 -15.97 9.28 -3.57
N TRP A 570 -15.72 10.59 -3.64
CA TRP A 570 -15.08 11.24 -4.78
C TRP A 570 -13.81 11.94 -4.34
N TRP A 571 -12.70 11.66 -5.03
CA TRP A 571 -11.37 12.21 -4.74
C TRP A 571 -10.89 12.97 -5.97
N ARG A 572 -11.05 14.29 -5.98
CA ARG A 572 -10.91 15.11 -7.18
C ARG A 572 -9.74 16.09 -7.06
N GLY A 573 -8.76 15.94 -7.94
CA GLY A 573 -7.50 16.67 -7.90
C GLY A 573 -6.78 16.47 -6.56
N THR A 574 -6.68 15.22 -6.11
CA THR A 574 -6.01 14.91 -4.84
C THR A 574 -4.59 14.43 -5.05
N ALA A 575 -3.67 14.86 -4.21
CA ALA A 575 -2.28 14.41 -4.22
C ALA A 575 -1.90 13.88 -2.84
N SER A 576 -1.09 12.82 -2.80
CA SER A 576 -0.48 12.31 -1.56
C SER A 576 0.97 11.94 -1.84
N GLU A 577 1.90 12.52 -1.09
CA GLU A 577 3.32 12.45 -1.45
C GLU A 577 4.21 12.20 -0.23
N HIS A 578 5.28 11.44 -0.50
CA HIS A 578 6.43 11.21 0.38
C HIS A 578 6.13 10.54 1.73
N SER A 579 5.00 9.83 1.84
CA SER A 579 4.77 8.91 2.96
C SER A 579 5.61 7.64 2.81
N VAL A 580 6.08 7.08 3.93
CA VAL A 580 7.07 5.98 3.94
C VAL A 580 6.56 4.68 3.34
N MET A 581 5.31 4.30 3.63
CA MET A 581 4.76 3.00 3.23
C MET A 581 3.89 3.09 1.97
N TYR A 582 2.97 4.05 1.93
CA TYR A 582 2.11 4.24 0.78
C TYR A 582 1.54 5.66 0.72
N GLN A 583 1.22 6.09 -0.49
CA GLN A 583 0.51 7.33 -0.74
C GLN A 583 -1.00 7.11 -0.71
N TYR A 584 -1.51 6.15 -1.48
CA TYR A 584 -2.91 5.71 -1.43
C TYR A 584 -3.03 4.21 -1.16
N ASN A 585 -3.91 3.85 -0.23
CA ASN A 585 -4.31 2.46 0.01
C ASN A 585 -5.83 2.34 0.07
N ILE A 586 -6.41 1.58 -0.87
CA ILE A 586 -7.84 1.34 -1.03
C ILE A 586 -8.11 -0.10 -0.61
N VAL A 587 -8.82 -0.30 0.50
CA VAL A 587 -8.96 -1.60 1.16
C VAL A 587 -10.40 -1.92 1.46
N SER A 588 -10.88 -3.11 1.08
CA SER A 588 -12.24 -3.54 1.39
C SER A 588 -13.28 -2.47 1.02
N ALA A 589 -13.04 -1.75 -0.08
CA ALA A 589 -13.78 -0.55 -0.45
C ALA A 589 -14.65 -0.80 -1.69
N SER A 590 -15.72 -0.02 -1.81
CA SER A 590 -16.55 -0.03 -3.00
C SER A 590 -17.06 1.35 -3.35
N ASN A 591 -17.40 1.57 -4.63
CA ASN A 591 -17.97 2.84 -5.11
C ASN A 591 -17.04 4.02 -4.81
N VAL A 592 -15.80 3.95 -5.30
CA VAL A 592 -14.79 5.01 -5.18
C VAL A 592 -14.51 5.59 -6.56
N TYR A 593 -14.64 6.91 -6.69
CA TYR A 593 -14.24 7.66 -7.88
C TYR A 593 -13.07 8.59 -7.56
N MET A 594 -12.04 8.62 -8.41
CA MET A 594 -10.85 9.47 -8.23
C MET A 594 -10.46 10.14 -9.56
N SER A 595 -10.04 11.41 -9.57
CA SER A 595 -9.71 12.14 -10.80
C SER A 595 -9.04 13.51 -10.58
N ILE A 596 -7.83 13.79 -11.06
CA ILE A 596 -6.73 12.82 -11.11
C ILE A 596 -6.23 12.55 -9.68
N ILE A 597 -5.44 11.49 -9.51
CA ILE A 597 -4.57 11.34 -8.35
C ILE A 597 -3.11 11.52 -8.72
N GLN A 598 -2.32 12.13 -7.83
CA GLN A 598 -0.88 12.26 -8.02
C GLN A 598 -0.11 11.83 -6.77
N THR A 599 1.09 11.27 -6.98
CA THR A 599 1.95 10.76 -5.90
C THR A 599 3.45 10.87 -6.22
N GLU A 600 4.26 11.04 -5.18
CA GLU A 600 5.71 10.83 -5.22
C GLU A 600 6.21 9.96 -4.06
N SER A 601 7.22 9.13 -4.33
CA SER A 601 7.96 8.41 -3.28
C SER A 601 8.87 9.35 -2.48
N PRO A 602 9.14 9.11 -1.19
CA PRO A 602 10.05 9.93 -0.40
C PRO A 602 11.49 9.84 -0.93
N TYR A 603 12.14 11.01 -1.12
CA TYR A 603 13.41 11.11 -1.85
C TYR A 603 14.58 10.37 -1.16
N TYR A 604 14.48 10.18 0.15
CA TYR A 604 15.49 9.52 0.97
C TYR A 604 15.46 7.99 0.92
N GLN A 605 14.39 7.38 0.39
CA GLN A 605 14.31 5.92 0.25
C GLN A 605 15.32 5.45 -0.81
N GLY A 606 15.92 4.28 -0.61
CA GLY A 606 17.04 3.80 -1.43
C GLY A 606 18.31 3.43 -0.66
N THR A 607 18.26 3.38 0.68
CA THR A 607 19.36 2.87 1.52
C THR A 607 18.88 1.71 2.40
N SER A 608 19.80 0.88 2.91
CA SER A 608 19.46 -0.29 3.74
C SER A 608 18.72 0.03 5.05
N PHE A 609 18.81 1.26 5.55
CA PHE A 609 18.20 1.70 6.81
C PHE A 609 17.02 2.67 6.63
N LEU A 610 16.73 3.10 5.40
CA LEU A 610 15.58 3.94 5.03
C LEU A 610 14.66 3.27 3.99
N GLN A 611 14.75 1.95 3.84
CA GLN A 611 13.75 1.16 3.12
C GLN A 611 12.43 1.12 3.90
N ALA A 612 11.30 1.20 3.22
CA ALA A 612 10.00 0.95 3.83
C ALA A 612 9.98 -0.46 4.48
N PRO A 613 9.44 -0.63 5.70
CA PRO A 613 8.64 0.32 6.47
C PRO A 613 9.43 1.23 7.41
N ALA A 614 10.77 1.15 7.44
CA ALA A 614 11.59 1.91 8.38
C ALA A 614 11.37 3.43 8.21
N PRO A 615 11.32 4.21 9.32
CA PRO A 615 11.63 3.81 10.70
C PRO A 615 10.44 3.21 11.48
N PHE A 616 9.33 2.95 10.81
CA PHE A 616 8.13 2.38 11.44
C PHE A 616 8.22 0.85 11.47
N LYS A 617 7.58 0.27 12.48
CA LYS A 617 7.29 -1.16 12.48
C LYS A 617 5.95 -1.36 11.77
N PRO A 618 5.76 -2.45 11.00
CA PRO A 618 4.44 -2.85 10.54
C PRO A 618 3.47 -2.86 11.74
N GLY A 619 2.34 -2.18 11.59
CA GLY A 619 1.29 -2.08 12.60
C GLY A 619 0.11 -2.99 12.30
N ASN A 620 -0.94 -2.89 13.12
CA ASN A 620 -2.23 -3.53 12.86
C ASN A 620 -3.17 -2.56 12.12
N TRP A 621 -2.72 -1.96 11.01
CA TRP A 621 -3.62 -1.19 10.15
C TRP A 621 -4.22 -2.11 9.08
N ILE A 622 -5.51 -1.94 8.80
CA ILE A 622 -6.20 -2.73 7.78
C ILE A 622 -5.52 -2.58 6.42
N GLY A 623 -5.21 -3.71 5.78
CA GLY A 623 -4.54 -3.76 4.48
C GLY A 623 -3.13 -3.16 4.45
N GLU A 624 -2.39 -3.20 5.55
CA GLU A 624 -1.01 -2.70 5.54
C GLU A 624 -0.11 -3.53 4.60
N PRO A 625 0.66 -2.90 3.68
CA PRO A 625 1.52 -3.64 2.77
C PRO A 625 2.69 -4.32 3.50
N SER A 626 3.05 -5.52 3.05
CA SER A 626 4.29 -6.18 3.47
C SER A 626 5.47 -5.74 2.61
N PHE A 627 6.61 -5.47 3.25
CA PHE A 627 7.89 -5.14 2.62
C PHE A 627 8.96 -6.22 2.88
N ASP A 628 8.55 -7.43 3.27
CA ASP A 628 9.44 -8.57 3.49
C ASP A 628 9.83 -9.31 2.20
N GLN A 629 9.34 -8.84 1.04
CA GLN A 629 9.35 -9.59 -0.21
C GLN A 629 10.69 -9.57 -0.96
N CYS A 630 11.56 -8.59 -0.72
CA CYS A 630 12.74 -8.36 -1.58
C CYS A 630 14.12 -8.42 -0.88
N GLY A 631 14.17 -8.75 0.42
CA GLY A 631 15.44 -8.80 1.17
C GLY A 631 16.13 -7.43 1.32
N SER A 632 16.91 -7.23 2.40
CA SER A 632 17.50 -5.93 2.73
C SER A 632 18.55 -5.41 1.72
N ALA A 633 19.03 -6.27 0.82
CA ALA A 633 20.02 -5.93 -0.20
C ALA A 633 19.43 -5.20 -1.43
N THR A 634 18.10 -5.19 -1.62
CA THR A 634 17.45 -4.48 -2.75
C THR A 634 16.87 -3.15 -2.30
N THR A 635 17.65 -2.08 -2.45
CA THR A 635 17.26 -0.75 -2.00
C THR A 635 16.14 -0.10 -2.80
N ASN A 636 15.82 -0.62 -3.98
CA ASN A 636 14.80 -0.08 -4.87
C ASN A 636 13.45 -0.83 -4.81
N CYS A 637 13.37 -1.98 -4.11
CA CYS A 637 12.11 -2.72 -4.00
C CYS A 637 11.29 -2.28 -2.78
N ASN A 638 11.92 -2.14 -1.62
CA ASN A 638 11.27 -1.72 -0.39
C ASN A 638 11.14 -0.19 -0.32
N VAL A 639 10.26 0.34 -1.17
CA VAL A 639 9.97 1.77 -1.37
C VAL A 639 8.46 1.96 -1.28
N ALA A 640 8.00 3.15 -0.92
CA ALA A 640 6.60 3.47 -0.71
C ALA A 640 5.74 3.14 -1.94
N TRP A 641 4.59 2.49 -1.74
CA TRP A 641 3.62 2.26 -2.82
C TRP A 641 2.93 3.57 -3.23
N ALA A 642 2.76 3.79 -4.53
CA ALA A 642 1.95 4.91 -5.01
C ALA A 642 0.45 4.62 -4.81
N LEU A 643 0.00 3.45 -5.26
CA LEU A 643 -1.38 3.02 -5.16
C LEU A 643 -1.47 1.53 -4.82
N ILE A 644 -2.25 1.21 -3.80
CA ILE A 644 -2.65 -0.17 -3.48
C ILE A 644 -4.17 -0.25 -3.59
N VAL A 645 -4.67 -1.23 -4.34
CA VAL A 645 -6.10 -1.59 -4.37
C VAL A 645 -6.24 -3.04 -3.94
N GLN A 646 -6.93 -3.26 -2.83
CA GLN A 646 -7.05 -4.59 -2.24
C GLN A 646 -8.46 -4.88 -1.73
N HIS A 647 -8.94 -6.10 -1.94
CA HIS A 647 -10.27 -6.55 -1.48
C HIS A 647 -11.42 -5.64 -1.91
N SER A 648 -11.27 -4.95 -3.05
CA SER A 648 -12.13 -3.81 -3.39
C SER A 648 -12.90 -4.05 -4.68
N ASN A 649 -14.08 -3.44 -4.78
CA ASN A 649 -14.96 -3.59 -5.94
C ASN A 649 -15.56 -2.26 -6.40
N GLY A 650 -15.41 -1.93 -7.69
CA GLY A 650 -15.96 -0.69 -8.24
C GLY A 650 -15.11 0.51 -7.86
N ILE A 651 -13.86 0.47 -8.31
CA ILE A 651 -12.85 1.52 -8.13
C ILE A 651 -12.58 2.15 -9.49
N TYR A 652 -12.89 3.43 -9.64
CA TYR A 652 -12.82 4.16 -10.90
C TYR A 652 -11.85 5.32 -10.74
N ILE A 653 -10.83 5.37 -11.58
CA ILE A 653 -9.77 6.39 -11.51
C ILE A 653 -9.56 7.00 -12.89
N ASP A 654 -9.92 8.27 -13.05
CA ASP A 654 -9.74 9.04 -14.29
C ASP A 654 -8.47 9.87 -14.22
N GLY A 655 -7.34 9.22 -14.52
CA GLY A 655 -6.01 9.79 -14.58
C GLY A 655 -5.21 9.60 -13.30
N THR A 656 -3.95 9.17 -13.47
CA THR A 656 -2.96 9.09 -12.39
C THR A 656 -1.64 9.70 -12.82
N GLY A 657 -0.94 10.31 -11.86
CA GLY A 657 0.45 10.74 -12.00
C GLY A 657 1.30 10.15 -10.88
N LEU A 658 1.91 8.97 -11.10
CA LEU A 658 2.57 8.22 -10.03
C LEU A 658 4.09 8.18 -10.24
N TYR A 659 4.86 8.93 -9.45
CA TYR A 659 6.26 9.21 -9.77
C TYR A 659 7.24 8.69 -8.71
N SER A 660 8.40 8.23 -9.19
CA SER A 660 9.57 7.91 -8.39
C SER A 660 10.81 8.54 -9.03
N TRP A 661 11.32 9.59 -8.40
CA TRP A 661 12.41 10.41 -8.96
C TRP A 661 13.79 10.06 -8.43
N PHE A 662 13.87 9.41 -7.26
CA PHE A 662 15.10 9.32 -6.50
C PHE A 662 15.38 7.93 -5.96
N GLN A 663 16.67 7.65 -5.82
CA GLN A 663 17.20 6.69 -4.87
C GLN A 663 18.17 7.42 -3.95
N ASN A 664 17.78 7.67 -2.70
CA ASN A 664 18.60 8.37 -1.72
C ASN A 664 19.12 9.71 -2.29
N TYR A 665 18.21 10.55 -2.79
CA TYR A 665 18.49 11.84 -3.44
C TYR A 665 19.29 11.81 -4.76
N ASN A 666 19.61 10.63 -5.31
CA ASN A 666 20.20 10.51 -6.64
C ASN A 666 19.11 10.25 -7.71
N GLN A 667 19.17 10.94 -8.85
CA GLN A 667 18.20 10.84 -9.95
C GLN A 667 18.69 10.05 -11.18
N ASP A 668 19.90 9.48 -11.17
CA ASP A 668 20.44 8.69 -12.29
C ASP A 668 19.52 7.51 -12.63
N CYS A 669 18.80 7.01 -11.63
CA CYS A 669 17.81 5.95 -11.77
C CYS A 669 16.63 6.31 -12.71
N VAL A 670 16.32 7.60 -12.90
CA VAL A 670 15.20 8.05 -13.75
C VAL A 670 15.50 7.75 -15.22
N GLY A 671 16.73 8.01 -15.65
CA GLY A 671 17.19 7.69 -17.01
C GLY A 671 17.12 6.19 -17.32
N ASN A 672 17.33 5.37 -16.29
CA ASN A 672 17.27 3.91 -16.38
C ASN A 672 15.89 3.31 -16.12
N LYS A 673 14.92 4.12 -15.63
CA LYS A 673 13.58 3.68 -15.21
C LYS A 673 13.61 2.70 -14.03
N THR A 674 14.58 2.82 -13.14
CA THR A 674 14.85 1.84 -12.06
C THR A 674 14.85 2.44 -10.65
N CYS A 675 14.32 3.66 -10.47
CA CYS A 675 14.26 4.31 -9.15
C CYS A 675 13.53 3.44 -8.13
N GLN A 676 12.46 2.79 -8.58
CA GLN A 676 11.66 1.91 -7.76
C GLN A 676 11.26 0.64 -8.53
N GLN A 677 11.12 -0.49 -7.84
CA GLN A 677 10.72 -1.73 -8.49
C GLN A 677 9.24 -1.70 -8.89
N ARG A 678 8.35 -1.21 -8.03
CA ARG A 678 6.89 -1.34 -8.18
C ARG A 678 6.16 -0.11 -7.65
N LEU A 679 5.15 0.39 -8.38
CA LEU A 679 4.33 1.55 -7.94
C LEU A 679 2.87 1.21 -7.63
N VAL A 680 2.23 0.37 -8.44
CA VAL A 680 0.81 0.01 -8.28
C VAL A 680 0.68 -1.47 -7.92
N ASN A 681 -0.03 -1.74 -6.83
CA ASN A 681 -0.38 -3.10 -6.42
C ASN A 681 -1.89 -3.30 -6.47
N ILE A 682 -2.34 -4.37 -7.14
CA ILE A 682 -3.75 -4.74 -7.20
C ILE A 682 -3.93 -6.17 -6.73
N TYR A 683 -4.76 -6.36 -5.71
CA TYR A 683 -4.93 -7.62 -5.01
C TYR A 683 -6.40 -7.89 -4.72
N ASN A 684 -6.87 -9.11 -5.00
CA ASN A 684 -8.24 -9.57 -4.75
C ASN A 684 -9.29 -8.48 -5.02
N SER A 685 -9.30 -7.92 -6.22
CA SER A 685 -10.13 -6.75 -6.56
C SER A 685 -10.86 -6.98 -7.87
N ALA A 686 -12.04 -6.37 -8.01
CA ALA A 686 -12.85 -6.44 -9.23
C ALA A 686 -13.41 -5.07 -9.60
N ASN A 687 -13.82 -4.93 -10.86
CA ASN A 687 -14.34 -3.67 -11.40
C ASN A 687 -13.42 -2.49 -11.05
N VAL A 688 -12.11 -2.74 -11.15
CA VAL A 688 -11.07 -1.71 -11.07
C VAL A 688 -10.88 -1.20 -12.49
N PHE A 689 -11.27 0.04 -12.72
CA PHE A 689 -11.16 0.74 -13.99
C PHE A 689 -10.24 1.94 -13.78
N ILE A 690 -9.04 1.90 -14.35
CA ILE A 690 -8.10 3.02 -14.30
C ILE A 690 -7.90 3.51 -15.73
N SER A 691 -8.35 4.74 -16.00
CA SER A 691 -8.10 5.47 -17.23
C SER A 691 -6.84 6.32 -17.06
N HIS A 692 -5.99 6.39 -18.09
CA HIS A 692 -4.77 7.21 -18.07
C HIS A 692 -3.85 6.93 -16.86
N LEU A 693 -3.42 5.69 -16.68
CA LEU A 693 -2.44 5.31 -15.66
C LEU A 693 -1.03 5.70 -16.12
N ILE A 694 -0.48 6.78 -15.56
CA ILE A 694 0.83 7.33 -15.93
C ILE A 694 1.80 7.17 -14.77
N THR A 695 3.00 6.65 -15.09
CA THR A 695 4.05 6.44 -14.09
C THR A 695 5.42 6.90 -14.56
N ILE A 696 6.30 7.23 -13.62
CA ILE A 696 7.69 7.60 -13.88
C ILE A 696 8.61 6.84 -12.91
N GLY A 697 9.72 6.31 -13.44
CA GLY A 697 10.84 5.82 -12.64
C GLY A 697 10.66 4.44 -12.00
N SER A 698 9.69 3.65 -12.45
CA SER A 698 9.46 2.29 -11.97
C SER A 698 9.74 1.20 -13.00
N VAL A 699 10.20 0.03 -12.54
CA VAL A 699 10.36 -1.18 -13.38
C VAL A 699 9.00 -1.82 -13.70
N GLU A 700 8.16 -1.99 -12.69
CA GLU A 700 6.82 -2.54 -12.77
C GLU A 700 5.79 -1.42 -12.57
N VAL A 701 5.00 -1.15 -13.62
CA VAL A 701 3.91 -0.16 -13.60
C VAL A 701 2.75 -0.69 -12.77
N VAL A 702 2.37 -1.95 -13.01
CA VAL A 702 1.33 -2.67 -12.23
C VAL A 702 1.85 -4.04 -11.84
N THR A 703 1.80 -4.34 -10.54
CA THR A 703 2.12 -5.63 -9.96
C THR A 703 0.86 -6.26 -9.37
N PRO A 704 0.27 -7.30 -10.00
CA PRO A 704 -0.87 -8.02 -9.44
C PRO A 704 -0.45 -9.10 -8.44
N ALA A 705 -1.26 -9.32 -7.40
CA ALA A 705 -1.04 -10.38 -6.41
C ALA A 705 -1.77 -11.70 -6.75
N PHE A 706 -1.40 -12.79 -6.05
CA PHE A 706 -1.70 -14.20 -6.40
C PHE A 706 -3.18 -14.57 -6.57
N SER A 707 -4.10 -13.84 -5.95
CA SER A 707 -5.53 -14.19 -5.94
C SER A 707 -6.30 -13.71 -7.17
N ASN A 708 -5.71 -12.89 -8.05
CA ASN A 708 -6.39 -12.38 -9.24
C ASN A 708 -6.16 -13.35 -10.41
N ASP A 709 -7.26 -13.91 -10.92
CA ASP A 709 -7.25 -15.01 -11.89
C ASP A 709 -6.66 -14.66 -13.27
N TYR A 710 -6.46 -13.37 -13.57
CA TYR A 710 -6.25 -12.89 -14.93
C TYR A 710 -5.06 -11.93 -15.14
N ASN A 711 -4.19 -11.67 -14.16
CA ASN A 711 -3.22 -10.57 -14.32
C ASN A 711 -1.75 -11.00 -14.47
N ARG A 712 -1.08 -10.39 -15.45
CA ARG A 712 0.37 -10.35 -15.61
C ARG A 712 0.95 -9.07 -15.00
N ILE A 713 2.23 -9.10 -14.61
CA ILE A 713 2.97 -7.86 -14.31
C ILE A 713 3.05 -7.02 -15.59
N ILE A 714 2.79 -5.72 -15.46
CA ILE A 714 2.96 -4.76 -16.54
C ILE A 714 4.27 -4.04 -16.32
N TYR A 715 5.23 -4.28 -17.20
CA TYR A 715 6.55 -3.66 -17.14
C TYR A 715 6.56 -2.31 -17.85
N VAL A 716 7.52 -1.47 -17.47
CA VAL A 716 7.75 -0.16 -18.09
C VAL A 716 7.98 -0.26 -19.60
N ASP A 717 8.69 -1.30 -20.08
CA ASP A 717 9.00 -1.49 -21.50
C ASP A 717 7.76 -1.88 -22.35
N ASP A 718 6.67 -2.32 -21.72
CA ASP A 718 5.40 -2.64 -22.37
C ASP A 718 4.54 -1.38 -22.60
N THR A 719 4.84 -0.29 -21.89
CA THR A 719 3.95 0.88 -21.74
C THR A 719 4.67 2.23 -21.86
N LEU A 720 5.94 2.22 -22.27
CA LEU A 720 6.74 3.42 -22.47
C LEU A 720 6.16 4.26 -23.62
N GLU A 721 5.71 5.46 -23.29
CA GLU A 721 5.03 6.35 -24.26
C GLU A 721 5.88 7.60 -24.58
N ALA A 722 6.69 8.05 -23.61
CA ALA A 722 7.63 9.15 -23.82
C ALA A 722 8.62 8.88 -24.97
N THR A 723 8.83 9.88 -25.83
CA THR A 723 9.88 9.91 -26.86
C THR A 723 11.11 10.71 -26.42
N VAL A 724 10.98 11.47 -25.33
CA VAL A 724 12.01 12.32 -24.74
C VAL A 724 12.02 12.12 -23.23
N TYR A 725 13.13 12.49 -22.59
CA TYR A 725 13.24 12.47 -21.13
C TYR A 725 12.24 13.47 -20.49
N PRO A 726 11.58 13.13 -19.36
CA PRO A 726 11.68 11.87 -18.61
C PRO A 726 10.90 10.72 -19.27
N TRP A 727 11.37 9.48 -19.08
CA TRP A 727 10.80 8.27 -19.69
C TRP A 727 9.49 7.81 -19.01
N TRP A 728 8.43 8.59 -19.12
CA TRP A 728 7.11 8.27 -18.56
C TRP A 728 6.39 7.18 -19.37
N THR A 729 5.60 6.38 -18.65
CA THR A 729 4.72 5.35 -19.22
C THR A 729 3.29 5.84 -19.30
N ALA A 730 2.48 5.25 -20.15
CA ALA A 730 1.04 5.42 -20.05
C ALA A 730 0.26 4.15 -20.41
N ILE A 731 -0.84 3.97 -19.69
CA ILE A 731 -1.88 2.99 -19.99
C ILE A 731 -3.20 3.75 -20.17
N ALA A 732 -3.77 3.72 -21.38
CA ALA A 732 -5.01 4.42 -21.68
C ALA A 732 -6.18 3.86 -20.87
N SER A 733 -6.30 2.53 -20.78
CA SER A 733 -7.21 1.89 -19.83
C SER A 733 -6.66 0.58 -19.28
N TYR A 734 -6.81 0.40 -17.98
CA TYR A 734 -6.53 -0.84 -17.25
C TYR A 734 -7.82 -1.35 -16.60
N LEU A 735 -8.18 -2.59 -16.93
CA LEU A 735 -9.34 -3.31 -16.41
C LEU A 735 -8.87 -4.66 -15.84
N ASP A 736 -8.93 -4.81 -14.52
CA ASP A 736 -8.50 -6.05 -13.85
C ASP A 736 -9.45 -7.22 -14.18
N SER A 737 -10.59 -7.31 -13.48
CA SER A 737 -11.59 -8.35 -13.63
C SER A 737 -12.99 -7.75 -13.58
N SER A 738 -13.88 -8.17 -14.47
CA SER A 738 -15.30 -7.82 -14.44
C SER A 738 -16.12 -8.82 -13.61
N ALA A 739 -15.48 -9.89 -13.12
CA ALA A 739 -16.14 -10.87 -12.26
C ALA A 739 -16.33 -10.26 -10.88
N LYS A 740 -17.56 -10.27 -10.36
CA LYS A 740 -17.82 -9.80 -8.99
C LYS A 740 -17.04 -10.65 -7.99
N ILE A 741 -16.21 -10.01 -7.19
CA ILE A 741 -15.67 -10.64 -5.98
C ILE A 741 -16.64 -10.40 -4.83
N ASN A 742 -16.73 -11.35 -3.91
CA ASN A 742 -17.40 -11.09 -2.65
C ASN A 742 -16.45 -10.27 -1.77
N ILE A 743 -16.58 -8.95 -1.77
CA ILE A 743 -15.75 -8.07 -0.90
C ILE A 743 -15.95 -8.34 0.61
N THR A 744 -16.99 -9.10 0.98
CA THR A 744 -17.22 -9.58 2.35
C THR A 744 -16.73 -11.02 2.59
N GLY A 745 -16.36 -11.72 1.51
CA GLY A 745 -15.77 -13.05 1.54
C GLY A 745 -14.27 -12.93 1.34
N HIS A 746 -13.50 -13.25 2.37
CA HIS A 746 -12.07 -13.48 2.18
C HIS A 746 -11.95 -14.78 1.37
N ASP A 747 -11.90 -14.68 0.03
CA ASP A 747 -11.70 -15.85 -0.81
C ASP A 747 -10.40 -16.53 -0.38
N TYR A 748 -10.55 -17.74 0.13
CA TYR A 748 -9.46 -18.50 0.70
C TYR A 748 -8.43 -18.80 -0.40
N PRO A 749 -7.10 -18.63 -0.18
CA PRO A 749 -6.07 -18.77 -1.21
C PRO A 749 -5.99 -20.16 -1.87
N ILE A 750 -6.75 -21.14 -1.39
CA ILE A 750 -6.82 -22.49 -1.96
C ILE A 750 -8.14 -22.67 -2.70
N LYS A 751 -8.06 -22.76 -4.03
CA LYS A 751 -9.22 -23.00 -4.92
C LYS A 751 -9.33 -24.47 -5.34
N LYS A 752 -8.19 -25.13 -5.59
CA LYS A 752 -8.08 -26.50 -6.10
C LYS A 752 -7.69 -27.49 -4.99
N GLY A 753 -6.70 -27.13 -4.18
CA GLY A 753 -6.13 -28.06 -3.21
C GLY A 753 -4.71 -27.72 -2.78
N TRP A 754 -4.11 -28.64 -2.03
CA TRP A 754 -2.78 -28.47 -1.47
C TRP A 754 -2.04 -29.78 -1.23
N VAL A 755 -0.73 -29.68 -1.07
CA VAL A 755 0.17 -30.82 -0.81
C VAL A 755 1.01 -30.57 0.44
N ALA A 756 1.26 -31.60 1.23
CA ALA A 756 2.19 -31.54 2.34
C ALA A 756 3.41 -32.41 2.05
N PHE A 757 4.57 -31.79 1.94
CA PHE A 757 5.87 -32.45 1.91
C PHE A 757 6.55 -32.31 3.27
N GLY A 758 7.38 -33.28 3.62
CA GLY A 758 8.24 -33.14 4.77
C GLY A 758 8.64 -34.44 5.44
N ASP A 759 9.35 -34.30 6.54
CA ASP A 759 9.83 -35.36 7.41
C ASP A 759 8.79 -35.77 8.47
N SER A 760 9.26 -36.31 9.59
CA SER A 760 8.45 -36.78 10.71
C SER A 760 7.68 -35.67 11.44
N TYR A 761 8.12 -34.40 11.36
CA TYR A 761 7.37 -33.27 11.93
C TYR A 761 6.09 -33.01 11.14
N ALA A 762 6.14 -33.12 9.81
CA ALA A 762 4.96 -33.01 8.96
C ALA A 762 4.13 -34.30 8.92
N ALA A 763 4.74 -35.47 9.11
CA ALA A 763 4.00 -36.72 9.26
C ALA A 763 3.25 -36.78 10.61
N GLY A 764 3.75 -36.11 11.65
CA GLY A 764 3.15 -36.09 12.99
C GLY A 764 3.18 -37.45 13.66
N ILE A 765 4.35 -38.10 13.65
CA ILE A 765 4.54 -39.42 14.25
C ILE A 765 4.07 -39.43 15.71
N GLY A 766 3.16 -40.35 16.03
CA GLY A 766 2.60 -40.51 17.37
C GLY A 766 1.54 -39.50 17.80
N ALA A 767 1.22 -38.49 16.97
CA ALA A 767 0.11 -37.56 17.21
C ALA A 767 -1.20 -38.14 16.67
N GLY A 768 -2.15 -38.42 17.57
CA GLY A 768 -3.41 -39.08 17.28
C GLY A 768 -3.24 -40.56 16.92
N THR A 769 -4.08 -41.06 16.00
CA THR A 769 -4.01 -42.44 15.47
C THR A 769 -3.56 -42.43 13.99
N PRO A 770 -3.20 -43.58 13.38
CA PRO A 770 -2.82 -43.65 11.97
C PRO A 770 -3.83 -42.99 11.02
N LEU A 771 -3.30 -42.20 10.08
CA LEU A 771 -4.07 -41.47 9.07
C LEU A 771 -4.39 -42.35 7.84
N ASP A 772 -3.43 -43.16 7.40
CA ASP A 772 -3.49 -44.00 6.19
C ASP A 772 -2.90 -45.41 6.45
N THR A 773 -2.92 -46.26 5.43
CA THR A 773 -2.38 -47.64 5.49
C THR A 773 -0.86 -47.73 5.28
N ASP A 774 -0.18 -46.60 5.07
CA ASP A 774 1.26 -46.55 4.87
C ASP A 774 2.01 -46.71 6.20
N ALA A 775 2.38 -47.95 6.48
CA ALA A 775 3.04 -48.33 7.73
C ALA A 775 4.46 -47.75 7.90
N ASN A 776 5.06 -47.20 6.85
CA ASN A 776 6.46 -46.75 6.87
C ASN A 776 6.58 -45.25 7.15
N CYS A 777 5.59 -44.45 6.75
CA CYS A 777 5.65 -43.00 6.92
C CYS A 777 5.12 -42.48 8.26
N TYR A 778 4.40 -43.33 9.01
CA TYR A 778 3.84 -43.04 10.34
C TYR A 778 3.02 -41.73 10.40
N ARG A 779 2.15 -41.51 9.40
CA ARG A 779 1.36 -40.29 9.31
C ARG A 779 0.19 -40.29 10.30
N GLY A 780 0.15 -39.32 11.20
CA GLY A 780 -0.85 -39.19 12.26
C GLY A 780 -2.02 -38.29 11.90
N ARG A 781 -3.21 -38.64 12.40
CA ARG A 781 -4.40 -37.78 12.35
C ARG A 781 -4.23 -36.51 13.19
N GLY A 782 -3.38 -36.56 14.22
CA GLY A 782 -3.01 -35.40 15.03
C GLY A 782 -1.85 -34.59 14.46
N SER A 783 -1.37 -34.89 13.25
CA SER A 783 -0.33 -34.09 12.58
C SER A 783 -0.85 -32.71 12.20
N TYR A 784 0.03 -31.71 12.16
CA TYR A 784 -0.38 -30.37 11.73
C TYR A 784 -0.96 -30.38 10.32
N THR A 785 -0.51 -31.30 9.46
CA THR A 785 -0.97 -31.39 8.07
C THR A 785 -2.42 -31.90 8.00
N ALA A 786 -2.77 -32.94 8.76
CA ALA A 786 -4.15 -33.44 8.85
C ALA A 786 -5.07 -32.44 9.55
N ILE A 787 -4.59 -31.77 10.60
CA ILE A 787 -5.35 -30.76 11.33
C ILE A 787 -5.58 -29.52 10.44
N LEU A 788 -4.56 -29.07 9.70
CA LEU A 788 -4.67 -27.98 8.75
C LEU A 788 -5.71 -28.30 7.67
N ASP A 789 -5.71 -29.52 7.12
CA ASP A 789 -6.72 -29.91 6.13
C ASP A 789 -8.14 -29.82 6.71
N ASN A 790 -8.32 -30.35 7.92
CA ASN A 790 -9.59 -30.28 8.62
C ASN A 790 -10.02 -28.83 8.90
N ILE A 791 -9.11 -27.96 9.37
CA ILE A 791 -9.37 -26.53 9.56
C ILE A 791 -9.84 -25.92 8.24
N ILE A 792 -9.16 -26.21 7.14
CA ILE A 792 -9.49 -25.63 5.83
C ILE A 792 -10.86 -26.08 5.34
N GLN A 793 -11.11 -27.40 5.33
CA GLN A 793 -12.37 -27.95 4.83
C GLN A 793 -13.57 -27.50 5.68
N THR A 794 -13.40 -27.42 7.00
CA THR A 794 -14.49 -27.03 7.93
C THR A 794 -14.72 -25.52 7.98
N SER A 795 -13.65 -24.72 8.02
CA SER A 795 -13.77 -23.27 8.20
C SER A 795 -14.18 -22.55 6.91
N HIS A 796 -13.85 -23.11 5.74
CA HIS A 796 -14.08 -22.45 4.44
C HIS A 796 -15.10 -23.16 3.55
N GLN A 797 -15.74 -24.24 4.03
CA GLN A 797 -16.73 -25.04 3.28
C GLN A 797 -16.24 -25.46 1.87
N ALA A 798 -14.93 -25.68 1.74
CA ALA A 798 -14.28 -25.88 0.45
C ALA A 798 -14.07 -27.38 0.17
N SER A 799 -14.54 -27.86 -0.98
CA SER A 799 -14.26 -29.22 -1.47
C SER A 799 -12.92 -29.25 -2.22
N ILE A 800 -11.83 -29.10 -1.48
CA ILE A 800 -10.47 -29.03 -2.03
C ILE A 800 -9.71 -30.36 -1.90
N VAL A 801 -8.73 -30.59 -2.77
CA VAL A 801 -7.93 -31.82 -2.76
C VAL A 801 -6.71 -31.68 -1.85
N TRP A 802 -6.58 -32.53 -0.84
CA TRP A 802 -5.36 -32.62 -0.03
C TRP A 802 -4.49 -33.84 -0.35
N GLN A 803 -3.22 -33.58 -0.62
CA GLN A 803 -2.21 -34.58 -0.91
C GLN A 803 -1.18 -34.67 0.23
N SER A 804 -1.45 -35.52 1.21
CA SER A 804 -0.44 -35.90 2.22
C SER A 804 0.69 -36.70 1.59
N ARG A 805 1.92 -36.15 1.60
CA ARG A 805 3.13 -36.80 1.06
C ARG A 805 4.29 -36.86 2.07
N SER A 806 4.20 -36.16 3.19
CA SER A 806 5.19 -36.20 4.27
C SER A 806 5.51 -37.62 4.73
N CYS A 807 6.73 -37.89 5.16
CA CYS A 807 7.14 -39.23 5.57
C CYS A 807 8.21 -39.16 6.65
N SER A 808 8.01 -39.90 7.74
CA SER A 808 8.99 -39.97 8.82
C SER A 808 10.33 -40.52 8.33
N GLY A 809 11.42 -39.86 8.70
CA GLY A 809 12.79 -40.24 8.29
C GLY A 809 13.26 -39.67 6.94
N GLU A 810 12.39 -39.03 6.16
CA GLU A 810 12.78 -38.44 4.86
C GLU A 810 13.78 -37.29 5.05
N THR A 811 14.83 -37.25 4.21
CA THR A 811 15.76 -36.12 4.11
C THR A 811 15.46 -35.23 2.91
N ALA A 812 15.90 -33.96 2.96
CA ALA A 812 15.84 -33.07 1.80
C ALA A 812 16.62 -33.66 0.61
N GLU A 813 17.79 -34.27 0.86
CA GLU A 813 18.58 -34.93 -0.18
C GLU A 813 17.83 -36.07 -0.88
N GLN A 814 17.12 -36.92 -0.13
CA GLN A 814 16.32 -38.01 -0.70
C GLN A 814 15.17 -37.47 -1.55
N PHE A 815 14.49 -36.42 -1.05
CA PHE A 815 13.44 -35.74 -1.80
C PHE A 815 13.95 -35.19 -3.14
N ILE A 816 15.10 -34.52 -3.15
CA ILE A 816 15.73 -33.94 -4.35
C ILE A 816 16.12 -35.03 -5.36
N LYS A 817 16.65 -36.17 -4.87
CA LYS A 817 17.13 -37.27 -5.72
C LYS A 817 16.00 -38.20 -6.23
N GLY A 818 14.77 -38.04 -5.73
CA GLY A 818 13.68 -38.99 -6.02
C GLY A 818 13.90 -40.36 -5.35
N GLU A 819 14.58 -40.37 -4.20
CA GLU A 819 14.83 -41.55 -3.37
C GLU A 819 13.87 -41.57 -2.17
N GLY A 820 14.05 -42.50 -1.24
CA GLY A 820 13.24 -42.57 -0.01
C GLY A 820 11.75 -42.80 -0.29
N ALA A 821 10.90 -41.95 0.29
CA ALA A 821 9.46 -41.98 0.14
C ALA A 821 8.96 -41.49 -1.23
N LYS A 822 9.83 -40.89 -2.05
CA LYS A 822 9.49 -40.41 -3.41
C LYS A 822 8.31 -39.43 -3.40
N GLN A 823 8.28 -38.54 -2.41
CA GLN A 823 7.15 -37.64 -2.17
C GLN A 823 6.80 -36.80 -3.39
N LEU A 824 7.83 -36.32 -4.10
CA LEU A 824 7.67 -35.52 -5.31
C LEU A 824 7.05 -36.34 -6.45
N GLU A 825 7.49 -37.59 -6.70
CA GLU A 825 6.95 -38.45 -7.77
C GLU A 825 5.45 -38.68 -7.61
N GLN A 826 5.01 -38.91 -6.37
CA GLN A 826 3.61 -39.20 -6.02
C GLN A 826 2.69 -37.97 -6.01
N TRP A 827 3.21 -36.76 -6.12
CA TRP A 827 2.42 -35.53 -6.15
C TRP A 827 1.83 -35.25 -7.54
N GLN A 828 0.54 -34.87 -7.55
CA GLN A 828 -0.17 -34.37 -8.72
C GLN A 828 -0.28 -32.82 -8.66
N PRO A 829 0.54 -32.08 -9.43
CA PRO A 829 0.68 -30.63 -9.27
C PRO A 829 -0.53 -29.81 -9.73
N SER A 830 -1.41 -30.37 -10.55
CA SER A 830 -2.64 -29.71 -11.02
C SER A 830 -3.67 -29.46 -9.91
N PHE A 831 -3.58 -30.19 -8.79
CA PHE A 831 -4.50 -30.11 -7.65
C PHE A 831 -3.91 -29.40 -6.44
N SER A 832 -2.90 -28.54 -6.64
CA SER A 832 -2.27 -27.81 -5.55
C SER A 832 -2.01 -26.36 -5.92
N ASP A 833 -2.59 -25.45 -5.12
CA ASP A 833 -2.33 -24.00 -5.15
C ASP A 833 -1.32 -23.60 -4.07
N ILE A 834 -1.19 -24.42 -3.02
CA ILE A 834 -0.17 -24.25 -1.99
C ILE A 834 0.53 -25.59 -1.69
N ALA A 835 1.70 -25.50 -1.07
CA ALA A 835 2.42 -26.62 -0.47
C ALA A 835 2.91 -26.26 0.93
N THR A 836 2.92 -27.21 1.86
CA THR A 836 3.70 -27.06 3.11
C THR A 836 4.97 -27.92 3.02
N VAL A 837 6.08 -27.45 3.58
CA VAL A 837 7.37 -28.15 3.56
C VAL A 837 8.00 -28.16 4.96
N SER A 838 8.46 -29.33 5.40
CA SER A 838 9.27 -29.52 6.62
C SER A 838 10.42 -30.46 6.32
N PHE A 839 11.59 -29.93 5.95
CA PHE A 839 12.81 -30.72 5.72
C PHE A 839 14.00 -30.05 6.40
N THR A 840 15.15 -30.75 6.38
CA THR A 840 16.47 -30.39 6.92
C THR A 840 16.82 -30.94 8.31
N GLY A 841 15.86 -31.32 9.16
CA GLY A 841 16.19 -31.90 10.47
C GLY A 841 17.04 -33.18 10.38
N ASN A 842 16.61 -34.11 9.51
CA ASN A 842 17.30 -35.39 9.30
C ASN A 842 18.66 -35.24 8.59
N ASP A 843 18.75 -34.32 7.62
CA ASP A 843 19.99 -34.04 6.87
C ASP A 843 21.15 -33.64 7.81
N PHE A 844 20.82 -33.03 8.95
CA PHE A 844 21.78 -32.53 9.94
C PHE A 844 22.00 -33.48 11.13
N GLY A 845 21.39 -34.67 11.15
CA GLY A 845 21.68 -35.73 12.11
C GLY A 845 21.03 -35.56 13.48
N PHE A 846 19.91 -34.83 13.58
CA PHE A 846 19.24 -34.62 14.86
C PHE A 846 18.72 -35.93 15.48
N GLY A 847 18.25 -36.87 14.66
CA GLY A 847 17.84 -38.21 15.12
C GLY A 847 18.98 -38.99 15.80
N ASP A 848 20.20 -38.89 15.27
CA ASP A 848 21.39 -39.52 15.85
C ASP A 848 21.72 -38.89 17.21
N ILE A 849 21.64 -37.56 17.33
CA ILE A 849 21.82 -36.85 18.60
C ILE A 849 20.79 -37.31 19.64
N VAL A 850 19.51 -37.39 19.29
CA VAL A 850 18.47 -37.86 20.22
C VAL A 850 18.77 -39.29 20.67
N SER A 851 19.09 -40.17 19.72
CA SER A 851 19.40 -41.59 19.97
C SER A 851 20.62 -41.76 20.88
N HIS A 852 21.73 -41.10 20.55
CA HIS A 852 23.02 -41.34 21.18
C HIS A 852 23.24 -40.44 22.40
N CYS A 853 22.92 -39.15 22.34
CA CYS A 853 23.12 -38.22 23.46
C CYS A 853 22.04 -38.32 24.53
N LEU A 854 20.77 -38.39 24.14
CA LEU A 854 19.64 -38.21 25.07
C LEU A 854 19.08 -39.54 25.56
N MET A 855 19.06 -40.55 24.69
CA MET A 855 18.63 -41.91 25.04
C MET A 855 19.79 -42.83 25.41
N GLY A 856 21.01 -42.56 24.97
CA GLY A 856 22.18 -43.43 25.24
C GLY A 856 22.11 -44.79 24.54
N TYR A 857 21.44 -44.85 23.38
CA TYR A 857 21.41 -46.02 22.49
C TYR A 857 22.49 -45.91 21.40
N PRO A 858 23.18 -46.98 20.99
CA PRO A 858 23.35 -48.19 21.77
C PRO A 858 24.13 -47.90 23.07
N ARG A 859 24.10 -48.81 24.06
CA ARG A 859 24.54 -48.57 25.43
C ARG A 859 26.01 -48.16 25.43
N GLY A 860 26.31 -46.99 25.99
CA GLY A 860 27.66 -46.41 25.96
C GLY A 860 27.84 -45.29 24.93
N SER A 861 26.88 -45.06 24.03
CA SER A 861 26.93 -44.00 23.01
C SER A 861 26.85 -42.59 23.59
N GLN A 862 26.35 -42.42 24.82
CA GLN A 862 26.16 -41.13 25.47
C GLN A 862 27.46 -40.35 25.70
N ASN A 863 28.63 -40.98 25.55
CA ASN A 863 29.91 -40.31 25.72
C ASN A 863 30.54 -39.94 24.37
N GLN A 864 31.36 -40.83 23.80
CA GLN A 864 32.15 -40.54 22.60
C GLN A 864 31.25 -40.31 21.38
N GLN A 865 30.30 -41.21 21.12
CA GLN A 865 29.44 -41.12 19.94
C GLN A 865 28.58 -39.84 19.97
N CYS A 866 28.03 -39.48 21.13
CA CYS A 866 27.32 -38.21 21.30
C CYS A 866 28.18 -36.98 20.93
N GLU A 867 29.45 -36.92 21.34
CA GLU A 867 30.33 -35.82 20.93
C GLU A 867 30.63 -35.81 19.43
N GLU A 868 30.77 -37.00 18.84
CA GLU A 868 30.96 -37.15 17.39
C GLU A 868 29.75 -36.63 16.61
N ASP A 869 28.53 -36.93 17.06
CA ASP A 869 27.29 -36.48 16.44
C ASP A 869 27.08 -34.97 16.60
N LEU A 870 27.28 -34.44 17.82
CA LEU A 870 27.23 -32.99 18.07
C LEU A 870 28.26 -32.24 17.20
N ALA A 871 29.47 -32.79 17.05
CA ALA A 871 30.49 -32.22 16.19
C ALA A 871 30.15 -32.37 14.69
N ALA A 872 29.50 -33.48 14.29
CA ALA A 872 29.05 -33.69 12.92
C ALA A 872 27.95 -32.71 12.52
N THR A 873 26.94 -32.49 13.36
CA THR A 873 25.91 -31.47 13.14
C THR A 873 26.51 -30.09 13.03
N ARG A 874 27.43 -29.73 13.94
CA ARG A 874 28.13 -28.43 13.88
C ARG A 874 28.90 -28.26 12.56
N ARG A 875 29.70 -29.25 12.15
CA ARG A 875 30.42 -29.22 10.85
C ARG A 875 29.48 -29.04 9.67
N LYS A 876 28.30 -29.69 9.68
CA LYS A 876 27.30 -29.55 8.62
C LYS A 876 26.71 -28.14 8.60
N LEU A 877 26.38 -27.55 9.76
CA LEU A 877 25.84 -26.17 9.86
C LEU A 877 26.87 -25.10 9.48
N ASP A 878 28.14 -25.32 9.82
CA ASP A 878 29.26 -24.45 9.45
C ASP A 878 29.70 -24.63 7.98
N THR A 879 29.18 -25.64 7.26
CA THR A 879 29.49 -25.84 5.84
C THR A 879 28.81 -24.74 5.02
N GLU A 880 29.62 -23.90 4.38
CA GLU A 880 29.15 -22.77 3.59
C GLU A 880 28.07 -23.20 2.58
N HIS A 881 26.97 -22.45 2.52
CA HIS A 881 25.83 -22.65 1.62
C HIS A 881 25.07 -23.99 1.74
N LYS A 882 25.45 -24.94 2.60
CA LYS A 882 24.79 -26.26 2.64
C LYS A 882 23.28 -26.19 2.87
N VAL A 883 22.82 -25.40 3.84
CA VAL A 883 21.37 -25.21 4.10
C VAL A 883 20.71 -24.52 2.91
N GLN A 884 21.37 -23.50 2.35
CA GLN A 884 20.86 -22.74 1.21
C GLN A 884 20.66 -23.62 -0.02
N ASP A 885 21.64 -24.47 -0.35
CA ASP A 885 21.59 -25.39 -1.49
C ASP A 885 20.46 -26.41 -1.32
N LEU A 886 20.29 -26.98 -0.11
CA LEU A 886 19.17 -27.90 0.15
C LEU A 886 17.82 -27.21 -0.05
N VAL A 887 17.64 -26.01 0.52
CA VAL A 887 16.39 -25.24 0.37
C VAL A 887 16.12 -24.92 -1.10
N TYR A 888 17.13 -24.45 -1.83
CA TYR A 888 16.98 -24.06 -3.24
C TYR A 888 16.62 -25.26 -4.10
N ASN A 889 17.34 -26.38 -3.94
CA ASN A 889 17.11 -27.58 -4.72
C ASN A 889 15.73 -28.20 -4.43
N VAL A 890 15.26 -28.19 -3.18
CA VAL A 890 13.89 -28.63 -2.85
C VAL A 890 12.86 -27.75 -3.57
N LEU A 891 12.99 -26.42 -3.48
CA LEU A 891 12.07 -25.49 -4.12
C LEU A 891 12.10 -25.64 -5.65
N ASP A 892 13.29 -25.74 -6.24
CA ASP A 892 13.47 -25.89 -7.69
C ASP A 892 12.82 -27.16 -8.22
N GLU A 893 12.97 -28.31 -7.55
CA GLU A 893 12.32 -29.55 -7.99
C GLU A 893 10.79 -29.48 -7.82
N ILE A 894 10.28 -28.82 -6.78
CA ILE A 894 8.84 -28.54 -6.63
C ILE A 894 8.34 -27.67 -7.80
N TYR A 895 9.01 -26.55 -8.09
CA TYR A 895 8.58 -25.61 -9.13
C TYR A 895 8.75 -26.15 -10.54
N LYS A 896 9.79 -26.95 -10.78
CA LYS A 896 10.00 -27.68 -12.02
C LYS A 896 8.85 -28.65 -12.27
N LYS A 897 8.41 -29.41 -11.26
CA LYS A 897 7.24 -30.29 -11.39
C LYS A 897 5.92 -29.54 -11.50
N LYS A 898 5.82 -28.35 -10.88
CA LYS A 898 4.63 -27.48 -10.98
C LYS A 898 4.49 -26.77 -12.33
N SER A 899 5.59 -26.59 -13.07
CA SER A 899 5.61 -25.83 -14.33
C SER A 899 4.48 -26.25 -15.29
N GLY A 900 3.78 -25.26 -15.84
CA GLY A 900 2.61 -25.49 -16.72
C GLY A 900 1.30 -25.82 -16.01
N HIS A 901 1.27 -25.90 -14.68
CA HIS A 901 0.06 -26.26 -13.91
C HIS A 901 -0.49 -25.13 -13.01
N GLY A 902 -0.13 -23.86 -13.29
CA GLY A 902 -0.54 -22.68 -12.52
C GLY A 902 0.47 -22.25 -11.44
N ARG A 903 0.12 -21.25 -10.63
CA ARG A 903 0.95 -20.75 -9.52
C ARG A 903 0.89 -21.68 -8.29
N LEU A 904 1.94 -21.65 -7.45
CA LEU A 904 2.06 -22.39 -6.19
C LEU A 904 2.79 -21.54 -5.15
N MET A 905 2.27 -21.47 -3.93
CA MET A 905 2.97 -20.89 -2.77
C MET A 905 3.46 -21.99 -1.82
N VAL A 906 4.73 -21.96 -1.43
CA VAL A 906 5.33 -22.91 -0.48
C VAL A 906 5.44 -22.30 0.92
N TYR A 907 4.88 -22.96 1.94
CA TYR A 907 5.00 -22.58 3.35
C TYR A 907 5.94 -23.55 4.05
N TRP A 908 7.15 -23.08 4.35
CA TRP A 908 8.22 -23.88 4.96
C TRP A 908 8.22 -23.70 6.46
N THR A 909 7.88 -24.73 7.23
CA THR A 909 7.87 -24.69 8.69
C THR A 909 9.26 -24.89 9.28
N GLY A 910 9.64 -24.08 10.26
CA GLY A 910 10.87 -24.29 11.05
C GLY A 910 10.73 -25.40 12.10
N TYR A 911 11.80 -25.61 12.87
CA TYR A 911 11.85 -26.53 14.01
C TYR A 911 11.94 -25.78 15.34
N PRO A 912 11.34 -26.25 16.43
CA PRO A 912 11.37 -25.51 17.70
C PRO A 912 12.67 -25.75 18.49
N GLN A 913 12.95 -24.89 19.46
CA GLN A 913 13.86 -25.25 20.56
C GLN A 913 13.21 -26.27 21.49
N PHE A 914 13.99 -27.20 22.02
CA PHE A 914 13.45 -28.32 22.80
C PHE A 914 13.54 -28.13 24.31
N PHE A 915 14.49 -27.31 24.76
CA PHE A 915 14.79 -27.15 26.18
C PHE A 915 14.62 -25.70 26.63
N ASP A 916 14.18 -25.48 27.85
CA ASP A 916 14.56 -24.26 28.57
C ASP A 916 16.01 -24.44 29.07
N ALA A 917 16.80 -23.37 29.03
CA ALA A 917 18.20 -23.39 29.45
C ALA A 917 18.56 -22.24 30.40
N THR A 918 17.55 -21.62 31.03
CA THR A 918 17.71 -20.39 31.83
C THR A 918 18.20 -20.65 33.25
N ASP A 919 17.92 -21.83 33.82
CA ASP A 919 18.38 -22.24 35.15
C ASP A 919 19.05 -23.63 35.17
N LYS A 920 19.52 -24.05 36.35
CA LYS A 920 20.26 -25.32 36.57
C LYS A 920 19.40 -26.46 37.12
N THR A 921 18.08 -26.29 37.21
CA THR A 921 17.17 -27.25 37.85
C THR A 921 17.23 -28.64 37.20
N CYS A 922 17.56 -28.69 35.90
CA CYS A 922 17.66 -29.91 35.10
C CYS A 922 19.09 -30.49 34.99
N ASP A 923 20.11 -29.85 35.58
CA ASP A 923 21.52 -30.19 35.28
C ASP A 923 21.94 -31.59 35.74
N SER A 924 21.20 -32.19 36.68
CA SER A 924 21.42 -33.55 37.15
C SER A 924 20.31 -34.51 36.72
N ALA A 925 19.49 -34.13 35.74
CA ALA A 925 18.43 -34.98 35.20
C ALA A 925 18.88 -35.69 33.93
N TYR A 926 18.32 -36.87 33.70
CA TYR A 926 18.40 -37.58 32.43
C TYR A 926 17.09 -37.36 31.67
N PHE A 927 17.11 -37.44 30.33
CA PHE A 927 15.88 -37.35 29.52
C PHE A 927 14.99 -38.60 29.68
N SER A 928 15.60 -39.75 29.96
CA SER A 928 14.93 -41.04 30.13
C SER A 928 15.49 -41.77 31.36
N ASN A 929 14.61 -42.38 32.15
CA ASN A 929 14.95 -43.15 33.36
C ASN A 929 15.03 -44.68 33.12
N TYR A 930 15.05 -45.12 31.86
CA TYR A 930 15.24 -46.54 31.55
C TYR A 930 16.62 -47.01 32.00
N LEU A 931 16.65 -47.92 32.99
CA LEU A 931 17.84 -48.50 33.62
C LEU A 931 18.83 -49.19 32.64
N ILE A 932 18.45 -49.36 31.38
CA ILE A 932 19.23 -50.04 30.34
C ILE A 932 19.91 -49.10 29.32
N TRP A 933 19.42 -47.87 29.13
CA TRP A 933 20.01 -46.83 28.27
C TRP A 933 19.77 -45.45 28.90
N ALA A 934 20.79 -44.93 29.58
CA ALA A 934 20.77 -43.58 30.14
C ALA A 934 21.66 -42.69 29.26
N GLY A 935 21.06 -41.63 28.71
CA GLY A 935 21.78 -40.59 27.98
C GLY A 935 22.68 -39.74 28.90
N ARG A 936 23.11 -38.60 28.40
CA ARG A 936 23.82 -37.60 29.20
C ARG A 936 22.88 -36.89 30.16
N TYR A 937 23.49 -36.31 31.20
CA TYR A 937 22.82 -35.29 31.99
C TYR A 937 22.42 -34.12 31.09
N LEU A 938 21.19 -33.63 31.27
CA LEU A 938 20.64 -32.45 30.60
C LEU A 938 21.20 -31.16 31.21
N ASP A 939 22.53 -31.08 31.33
CA ASP A 939 23.19 -29.87 31.81
C ASP A 939 22.90 -28.67 30.89
N ALA A 940 22.94 -27.47 31.47
CA ALA A 940 22.65 -26.24 30.73
C ALA A 940 23.51 -26.09 29.46
N LYS A 941 24.73 -26.64 29.44
CA LYS A 941 25.62 -26.58 28.29
C LYS A 941 25.10 -27.43 27.12
N LEU A 942 24.67 -28.66 27.39
CA LEU A 942 24.07 -29.53 26.39
C LEU A 942 22.75 -28.94 25.88
N ARG A 943 21.90 -28.44 26.79
CA ARG A 943 20.61 -27.81 26.43
C ARG A 943 20.78 -26.60 25.52
N LEU A 944 21.68 -25.68 25.87
CA LEU A 944 22.01 -24.51 25.05
C LEU A 944 22.51 -24.93 23.67
N LYS A 945 23.44 -25.89 23.61
CA LYS A 945 24.02 -26.37 22.34
C LYS A 945 22.97 -26.98 21.41
N LEU A 946 22.01 -27.74 21.95
CA LEU A 946 20.94 -28.35 21.16
C LEU A 946 19.93 -27.30 20.66
N ASN A 947 19.59 -26.31 21.48
CA ASN A 947 18.76 -25.19 21.06
C ASN A 947 19.47 -24.31 20.01
N GLU A 948 20.78 -24.10 20.13
CA GLU A 948 21.57 -23.35 19.15
C GLU A 948 21.47 -23.98 17.76
N PHE A 949 21.47 -25.31 17.64
CA PHE A 949 21.32 -25.98 16.35
C PHE A 949 19.98 -25.72 15.68
N SER A 950 18.86 -25.76 16.42
CA SER A 950 17.54 -25.47 15.83
C SER A 950 17.41 -23.98 15.45
N VAL A 951 17.90 -23.08 16.30
CA VAL A 951 17.89 -21.64 16.05
C VAL A 951 18.73 -21.29 14.82
N GLU A 952 19.95 -21.81 14.73
CA GLU A 952 20.87 -21.56 13.60
C GLU A 952 20.32 -22.15 12.30
N LEU A 953 19.81 -23.38 12.32
CA LEU A 953 19.19 -24.00 11.15
C LEU A 953 18.01 -23.18 10.63
N ASN A 954 17.08 -22.78 11.53
CA ASN A 954 15.93 -21.94 11.15
C ASN A 954 16.36 -20.60 10.56
N GLN A 955 17.38 -19.95 11.15
CA GLN A 955 17.92 -18.70 10.62
C GLN A 955 18.49 -18.86 9.22
N GLN A 956 19.25 -19.94 8.98
CA GLN A 956 19.81 -20.24 7.65
C GLN A 956 18.72 -20.59 6.62
N VAL A 957 17.69 -21.36 7.00
CA VAL A 957 16.54 -21.66 6.11
C VAL A 957 15.76 -20.39 5.78
N LYS A 958 15.45 -19.56 6.79
CA LYS A 958 14.76 -18.27 6.61
C LYS A 958 15.56 -17.33 5.71
N PHE A 959 16.88 -17.30 5.86
CA PHE A 959 17.77 -16.55 4.99
C PHE A 959 17.76 -17.08 3.55
N ALA A 960 17.84 -18.40 3.37
CA ALA A 960 17.78 -19.04 2.05
C ALA A 960 16.46 -18.71 1.34
N ILE A 961 15.30 -18.90 1.99
CA ILE A 961 13.99 -18.58 1.39
C ILE A 961 13.90 -17.11 0.98
N ARG A 962 14.37 -16.19 1.82
CA ARG A 962 14.42 -14.75 1.49
C ARG A 962 15.27 -14.49 0.25
N ARG A 963 16.43 -15.13 0.16
CA ARG A 963 17.35 -14.98 -0.98
C ARG A 963 16.79 -15.60 -2.27
N TYR A 964 16.08 -16.73 -2.16
CA TYR A 964 15.40 -17.39 -3.28
C TYR A 964 14.33 -16.47 -3.89
N ASN A 965 13.55 -15.77 -3.06
CA ASN A 965 12.51 -14.86 -3.52
C ASN A 965 13.01 -13.52 -4.07
N GLN A 966 14.25 -13.12 -3.77
CA GLN A 966 14.73 -11.75 -4.01
C GLN A 966 14.68 -11.32 -5.49
N PHE A 967 14.80 -12.26 -6.42
CA PHE A 967 14.75 -11.99 -7.86
C PHE A 967 13.45 -12.44 -8.50
N GLU A 968 12.49 -12.88 -7.70
CA GLU A 968 11.22 -13.38 -8.19
C GLU A 968 10.20 -12.24 -8.25
N PRO A 969 9.36 -12.19 -9.30
CA PRO A 969 8.29 -11.19 -9.42
C PRO A 969 7.28 -11.23 -8.26
N SER A 970 7.22 -12.34 -7.53
CA SER A 970 6.37 -12.55 -6.38
C SER A 970 6.96 -13.65 -5.49
N PRO A 971 6.82 -13.59 -4.14
CA PRO A 971 7.35 -14.62 -3.25
C PRO A 971 6.87 -16.02 -3.63
N LYS A 972 7.79 -16.95 -3.87
CA LYS A 972 7.48 -18.35 -4.16
C LYS A 972 7.35 -19.17 -2.86
N ALA A 973 8.21 -18.90 -1.89
CA ALA A 973 8.19 -19.59 -0.61
C ALA A 973 8.13 -18.62 0.58
N LYS A 974 7.59 -19.05 1.73
CA LYS A 974 7.60 -18.29 2.98
C LYS A 974 8.00 -19.20 4.13
N PHE A 975 8.87 -18.70 4.99
CA PHE A 975 9.25 -19.38 6.22
C PHE A 975 8.22 -19.12 7.31
N ILE A 976 7.81 -20.18 8.02
CA ILE A 976 6.89 -20.14 9.16
C ILE A 976 7.71 -20.42 10.40
N ASP A 977 7.92 -19.37 11.18
CA ASP A 977 8.60 -19.46 12.46
C ASP A 977 7.59 -19.98 13.48
N ILE A 978 7.70 -21.26 13.84
CA ILE A 978 6.78 -21.89 14.79
C ILE A 978 7.21 -21.67 16.24
N ASP A 979 8.42 -21.13 16.45
CA ASP A 979 9.03 -20.95 17.78
C ASP A 979 9.06 -19.47 18.19
N ALA A 980 9.45 -18.56 17.29
CA ALA A 980 9.25 -17.13 17.47
C ALA A 980 7.80 -16.76 17.08
N ASP A 981 7.19 -15.82 17.80
CA ASP A 981 5.87 -15.24 17.52
C ASP A 981 4.62 -16.08 17.83
N SER A 982 4.75 -17.38 18.15
CA SER A 982 3.59 -18.29 18.31
C SER A 982 3.14 -18.51 19.77
N GLY A 983 4.04 -18.32 20.75
CA GLY A 983 3.80 -18.68 22.16
C GLY A 983 3.55 -20.17 22.40
N ILE A 984 3.76 -21.04 21.40
CA ILE A 984 3.43 -22.48 21.44
C ILE A 984 4.30 -23.22 22.46
N TYR A 985 5.60 -22.91 22.46
CA TYR A 985 6.60 -23.66 23.19
C TYR A 985 7.11 -22.95 24.45
N THR A 986 6.83 -21.65 24.62
CA THR A 986 7.26 -20.89 25.81
C THR A 986 6.53 -21.43 27.05
N GLY A 987 7.28 -21.90 28.06
CA GLY A 987 6.70 -22.51 29.26
C GLY A 987 6.28 -23.98 29.07
N HIS A 988 6.57 -24.55 27.89
CA HIS A 988 6.17 -25.90 27.48
C HIS A 988 7.34 -26.71 26.89
N ARG A 989 8.59 -26.32 27.17
CA ARG A 989 9.79 -27.05 26.75
C ARG A 989 10.17 -28.13 27.78
N PHE A 990 11.15 -28.95 27.45
CA PHE A 990 11.81 -29.80 28.44
C PHE A 990 12.63 -28.94 29.41
N CYS A 991 12.76 -29.36 30.68
CA CYS A 991 13.57 -28.66 31.68
C CYS A 991 13.10 -27.23 32.04
N GLU A 992 11.79 -26.96 32.00
CA GLU A 992 11.23 -25.66 32.38
C GLU A 992 11.50 -25.30 33.86
N PRO A 993 11.67 -24.01 34.21
CA PRO A 993 11.98 -23.59 35.58
C PRO A 993 10.98 -24.12 36.61
N GLY A 994 11.49 -24.81 37.63
CA GLY A 994 10.68 -25.41 38.69
C GLY A 994 10.06 -26.78 38.36
N VAL A 995 10.28 -27.31 37.16
CA VAL A 995 9.89 -28.67 36.77
C VAL A 995 10.99 -29.67 37.13
N LYS A 996 10.62 -30.82 37.71
CA LYS A 996 11.55 -31.90 38.06
C LYS A 996 11.47 -33.04 37.06
N GLU A 997 12.49 -33.15 36.23
CA GLU A 997 12.64 -34.23 35.23
C GLU A 997 13.13 -35.56 35.85
N THR A 998 12.81 -36.72 35.30
CA THR A 998 11.89 -36.99 34.17
C THR A 998 10.42 -36.90 34.57
N LEU A 999 9.57 -36.44 33.66
CA LEU A 999 8.12 -36.44 33.83
C LEU A 999 7.55 -37.87 33.73
N ASN A 1000 7.18 -38.46 34.87
CA ASN A 1000 6.72 -39.86 34.96
C ASN A 1000 5.19 -40.01 35.13
N THR A 1001 4.43 -38.93 34.93
CA THR A 1001 2.96 -38.94 35.02
C THR A 1001 2.37 -38.31 33.78
N GLU A 1002 1.18 -38.75 33.39
CA GLU A 1002 0.42 -38.19 32.26
C GLU A 1002 0.22 -36.69 32.40
N GLN A 1003 -0.25 -36.24 33.58
CA GLN A 1003 -0.43 -34.82 33.86
C GLN A 1003 0.87 -34.03 33.72
N GLY A 1004 1.99 -34.58 34.21
CA GLY A 1004 3.30 -33.96 34.07
C GLY A 1004 3.70 -33.85 32.60
N GLN A 1005 3.66 -34.95 31.86
CA GLN A 1005 4.05 -34.96 30.44
C GLN A 1005 3.16 -34.07 29.56
N ASN A 1006 1.91 -33.83 29.94
CA ASN A 1006 1.02 -32.89 29.24
C ASN A 1006 1.35 -31.41 29.51
N THR A 1007 2.31 -31.11 30.38
CA THR A 1007 2.84 -29.73 30.55
C THR A 1007 3.83 -29.33 29.46
N VAL A 1008 4.36 -30.29 28.71
CA VAL A 1008 5.30 -30.05 27.60
C VAL A 1008 4.65 -30.29 26.24
N ALA A 1009 5.07 -29.52 25.24
CA ALA A 1009 4.52 -29.58 23.88
C ALA A 1009 5.05 -30.76 23.04
N PHE A 1010 6.00 -31.53 23.58
CA PHE A 1010 6.71 -32.62 22.92
C PHE A 1010 6.47 -33.95 23.61
N PHE A 1011 6.58 -35.06 22.87
CA PHE A 1011 6.55 -36.37 23.51
C PHE A 1011 7.83 -36.65 24.32
N TYR A 1012 7.61 -37.08 25.57
CA TYR A 1012 8.59 -37.82 26.38
C TYR A 1012 8.67 -39.29 25.94
N PRO A 1013 9.68 -40.07 26.38
CA PRO A 1013 9.63 -41.53 26.32
C PRO A 1013 8.31 -42.01 26.97
N ASP A 1014 7.55 -42.83 26.24
CA ASP A 1014 6.21 -43.32 26.63
C ASP A 1014 5.18 -42.21 26.90
N GLY A 1015 5.42 -41.06 26.28
CA GLY A 1015 4.60 -39.86 26.30
C GLY A 1015 3.14 -40.11 25.93
N TRP A 1016 2.17 -39.75 26.77
CA TRP A 1016 0.78 -39.61 26.30
C TRP A 1016 0.66 -38.46 25.30
N ASP A 1017 -0.23 -38.63 24.33
CA ASP A 1017 -0.63 -37.54 23.46
C ASP A 1017 -1.58 -36.59 24.20
N ASP A 1018 -1.49 -35.29 23.94
CA ASP A 1018 -2.23 -34.25 24.65
C ASP A 1018 -3.43 -33.75 23.84
N ILE A 1019 -4.22 -34.68 23.32
CA ILE A 1019 -5.34 -34.40 22.42
C ILE A 1019 -6.28 -33.38 23.07
N PRO A 1020 -6.48 -32.20 22.46
CA PRO A 1020 -7.39 -31.20 23.02
C PRO A 1020 -8.81 -31.75 23.08
N SER A 1021 -9.53 -31.36 24.13
CA SER A 1021 -10.89 -31.86 24.36
C SER A 1021 -11.91 -31.20 23.42
N ALA A 1022 -13.11 -31.79 23.35
CA ALA A 1022 -14.22 -31.19 22.61
C ALA A 1022 -14.65 -29.82 23.17
N ASP A 1023 -14.45 -29.59 24.47
CA ASP A 1023 -14.71 -28.29 25.13
C ASP A 1023 -13.77 -27.19 24.64
N GLU A 1024 -12.62 -27.56 24.08
CA GLU A 1024 -11.68 -26.65 23.42
C GLU A 1024 -11.98 -26.50 21.93
N HIS A 1025 -13.13 -26.98 21.47
CA HIS A 1025 -13.56 -26.99 20.06
C HIS A 1025 -12.63 -27.74 19.11
N PHE A 1026 -11.90 -28.73 19.62
CA PHE A 1026 -11.06 -29.61 18.81
C PHE A 1026 -11.79 -30.92 18.49
N TYR A 1027 -11.73 -31.32 17.23
CA TYR A 1027 -12.16 -32.64 16.77
C TYR A 1027 -11.03 -33.27 15.98
N MET A 1028 -10.65 -34.50 16.35
CA MET A 1028 -9.62 -35.24 15.64
C MET A 1028 -10.02 -35.45 14.17
N PRO A 1029 -9.18 -35.05 13.19
CA PRO A 1029 -9.45 -35.25 11.76
C PRO A 1029 -9.82 -36.70 11.46
N PRO A 1030 -10.70 -37.02 10.51
CA PRO A 1030 -11.03 -38.41 10.17
C PRO A 1030 -9.83 -39.17 9.59
N LYS A 1031 -9.89 -40.52 9.57
CA LYS A 1031 -8.93 -41.32 8.81
C LYS A 1031 -9.04 -40.96 7.32
N LYS A 1032 -7.92 -40.80 6.64
CA LYS A 1032 -7.90 -40.58 5.19
C LYS A 1032 -8.31 -41.83 4.43
N GLU A 1033 -7.87 -42.99 4.93
CA GLU A 1033 -8.24 -44.30 4.43
C GLU A 1033 -9.00 -45.06 5.50
N SER A 1034 -10.20 -45.55 5.20
CA SER A 1034 -11.04 -46.25 6.19
C SER A 1034 -10.40 -47.52 6.76
N GLN A 1035 -9.42 -48.10 6.05
CA GLN A 1035 -8.67 -49.29 6.46
C GLN A 1035 -7.40 -48.98 7.28
N ALA A 1036 -7.07 -47.71 7.53
CA ALA A 1036 -5.92 -47.36 8.36
C ALA A 1036 -6.04 -48.00 9.76
N PRO A 1037 -4.95 -48.53 10.35
CA PRO A 1037 -5.00 -49.21 11.64
C PRO A 1037 -5.37 -48.24 12.79
N ASP A 1038 -5.79 -48.78 13.93
CA ASP A 1038 -6.14 -47.97 15.12
C ASP A 1038 -4.91 -47.56 15.95
N LYS A 1039 -3.80 -48.29 15.81
CA LYS A 1039 -2.51 -47.99 16.44
C LYS A 1039 -1.38 -48.30 15.47
N TRP A 1040 -0.27 -47.57 15.57
CA TRP A 1040 0.98 -48.00 14.94
C TRP A 1040 1.68 -48.98 15.85
N SER A 1041 2.20 -50.06 15.26
CA SER A 1041 2.98 -51.03 16.01
C SER A 1041 3.99 -51.73 15.12
N VAL A 1042 5.17 -51.98 15.67
CA VAL A 1042 6.26 -52.69 15.00
C VAL A 1042 6.43 -54.05 15.67
N SER A 1043 6.58 -55.09 14.86
CA SER A 1043 6.88 -56.44 15.34
C SER A 1043 8.20 -56.93 14.76
N VAL A 1044 9.07 -57.51 15.59
CA VAL A 1044 10.36 -58.05 15.18
C VAL A 1044 10.61 -59.42 15.80
N GLN A 1045 11.42 -60.24 15.14
CA GLN A 1045 11.91 -61.50 15.69
C GLN A 1045 13.43 -61.57 15.60
N SER A 1046 14.08 -61.92 16.70
CA SER A 1046 15.54 -61.86 16.86
C SER A 1046 16.32 -62.73 15.86
N SER A 1047 15.69 -63.76 15.29
CA SER A 1047 16.29 -64.68 14.32
C SER A 1047 16.23 -64.19 12.87
N THR A 1048 15.31 -63.27 12.56
CA THR A 1048 15.05 -62.80 11.19
C THR A 1048 15.31 -61.30 11.01
N CYS A 1049 15.43 -60.56 12.11
CA CYS A 1049 15.71 -59.13 12.07
C CYS A 1049 17.21 -58.84 11.91
N ASN A 1050 17.53 -57.72 11.26
CA ASN A 1050 18.88 -57.20 11.13
C ASN A 1050 19.03 -55.91 11.95
N ASP A 1051 20.07 -55.85 12.78
CA ASP A 1051 20.44 -54.70 13.61
C ASP A 1051 21.38 -53.72 12.89
N THR A 1052 21.71 -54.00 11.62
CA THR A 1052 22.60 -53.19 10.76
C THR A 1052 21.98 -52.80 9.41
N GLN A 1053 20.80 -53.34 9.05
CA GLN A 1053 20.06 -52.96 7.84
C GLN A 1053 18.59 -52.74 8.16
N ASP A 1054 18.20 -51.47 8.27
CA ASP A 1054 16.96 -50.92 7.72
C ASP A 1054 16.98 -49.39 7.92
N ASN A 1055 17.66 -48.66 7.02
CA ASN A 1055 17.89 -47.21 7.19
C ASN A 1055 16.58 -46.38 7.20
N ASN A 1056 15.47 -46.98 6.77
CA ASN A 1056 14.18 -46.33 6.63
C ASN A 1056 13.20 -46.65 7.78
N GLU A 1057 13.56 -47.54 8.73
CA GLU A 1057 12.71 -47.89 9.88
C GLU A 1057 13.51 -47.87 11.20
N PRO A 1058 13.76 -46.69 11.80
CA PRO A 1058 14.72 -46.52 12.90
C PRO A 1058 14.41 -47.33 14.17
N LEU A 1059 13.15 -47.73 14.39
CA LEU A 1059 12.77 -48.61 15.51
C LEU A 1059 13.23 -50.04 15.32
N ARG A 1060 13.31 -50.52 14.08
CA ARG A 1060 13.42 -51.93 13.79
C ARG A 1060 14.81 -52.49 14.12
N PRO A 1061 15.93 -51.78 13.84
CA PRO A 1061 17.25 -52.15 14.34
C PRO A 1061 17.35 -52.11 15.87
N LEU A 1062 16.74 -51.10 16.51
CA LEU A 1062 16.66 -50.98 17.98
C LEU A 1062 15.95 -52.16 18.62
N LEU A 1063 14.73 -52.45 18.16
CA LEU A 1063 13.94 -53.58 18.64
C LEU A 1063 14.62 -54.92 18.31
N CYS A 1064 15.30 -55.00 17.17
CA CYS A 1064 16.09 -56.17 16.82
C CYS A 1064 17.25 -56.41 17.80
N SER A 1065 18.00 -55.35 18.11
CA SER A 1065 19.08 -55.38 19.10
C SER A 1065 18.56 -55.76 20.48
N ALA A 1066 17.43 -55.20 20.92
CA ALA A 1066 16.78 -55.55 22.17
C ALA A 1066 16.31 -57.02 22.19
N ALA A 1067 15.68 -57.49 21.11
CA ALA A 1067 15.25 -58.89 20.98
C ALA A 1067 16.43 -59.86 21.04
N LYS A 1068 17.55 -59.53 20.38
CA LYS A 1068 18.81 -60.31 20.44
C LYS A 1068 19.43 -60.27 21.84
N ALA A 1069 19.37 -59.14 22.54
CA ALA A 1069 19.86 -58.98 23.90
C ALA A 1069 19.01 -59.78 24.92
N VAL A 1070 17.71 -59.96 24.68
CA VAL A 1070 16.90 -60.90 25.47
C VAL A 1070 17.22 -62.35 25.11
N ALA A 1071 17.44 -62.65 23.84
CA ALA A 1071 17.80 -64.00 23.39
C ALA A 1071 19.14 -64.47 23.99
N ASN A 1072 20.13 -63.56 24.10
CA ASN A 1072 21.46 -63.85 24.66
C ASN A 1072 21.54 -63.67 26.19
N GLY A 1073 20.46 -63.26 26.86
CA GLY A 1073 20.35 -63.15 28.32
C GLY A 1073 20.92 -61.87 28.94
N THR A 1074 21.23 -60.85 28.14
CA THR A 1074 21.68 -59.53 28.62
C THR A 1074 20.51 -58.64 29.06
N LEU A 1075 19.31 -58.89 28.50
CA LEU A 1075 18.03 -58.28 28.90
C LEU A 1075 17.01 -59.39 29.23
N THR A 1076 15.96 -59.04 29.96
CA THR A 1076 14.79 -59.91 30.22
C THR A 1076 13.60 -59.49 29.37
N THR A 1077 12.62 -60.38 29.18
CA THR A 1077 11.35 -60.01 28.50
C THR A 1077 10.61 -58.90 29.26
N SER A 1078 10.69 -58.91 30.59
CA SER A 1078 10.13 -57.85 31.44
C SER A 1078 10.77 -56.49 31.19
N ASP A 1079 12.05 -56.42 30.81
CA ASP A 1079 12.72 -55.16 30.50
C ASP A 1079 12.19 -54.53 29.20
N ILE A 1080 11.74 -55.36 28.25
CA ILE A 1080 11.09 -54.92 27.01
C ILE A 1080 9.64 -54.52 27.27
N ASP A 1081 8.90 -55.34 28.02
CA ASP A 1081 7.49 -55.07 28.32
C ASP A 1081 7.32 -53.77 29.13
N HIS A 1082 8.27 -53.44 30.02
CA HIS A 1082 8.31 -52.15 30.73
C HIS A 1082 8.65 -50.96 29.83
N ALA A 1083 9.36 -51.19 28.73
CA ALA A 1083 9.87 -50.16 27.82
C ALA A 1083 8.92 -49.81 26.65
N ALA A 1084 7.78 -50.49 26.55
CA ALA A 1084 6.85 -50.36 25.43
C ALA A 1084 5.77 -49.28 25.60
N GLY A 1085 5.69 -48.68 26.79
CA GLY A 1085 4.77 -47.57 27.07
C GLY A 1085 3.29 -47.90 26.84
N GLU A 1086 2.53 -46.87 26.48
CA GLU A 1086 1.10 -46.97 26.19
C GLU A 1086 0.82 -47.74 24.88
N GLY A 1087 -0.04 -48.76 24.97
CA GLY A 1087 -0.36 -49.69 23.86
C GLY A 1087 0.18 -51.11 24.05
N GLY A 1088 1.13 -51.28 24.99
CA GLY A 1088 1.75 -52.55 25.35
C GLY A 1088 2.64 -53.14 24.27
N SER A 1089 3.56 -54.02 24.67
CA SER A 1089 4.19 -54.98 23.77
C SER A 1089 4.22 -56.32 24.48
N SER A 1090 4.45 -57.39 23.74
CA SER A 1090 4.79 -58.68 24.35
C SER A 1090 6.07 -59.22 23.77
N ALA A 1091 7.10 -59.35 24.61
CA ALA A 1091 8.30 -60.08 24.29
C ALA A 1091 8.15 -61.56 24.69
N VAL A 1092 8.14 -62.47 23.71
CA VAL A 1092 8.03 -63.91 23.94
C VAL A 1092 9.30 -64.61 23.49
N LYS A 1093 9.88 -65.43 24.38
CA LYS A 1093 10.96 -66.35 24.03
C LYS A 1093 10.37 -67.61 23.38
N ASN A 1094 10.69 -67.84 22.12
CA ASN A 1094 10.23 -68.98 21.33
C ASN A 1094 10.96 -70.27 21.75
N SER A 1095 10.40 -71.41 21.34
CA SER A 1095 10.98 -72.74 21.62
C SER A 1095 12.35 -72.97 21.00
N ASP A 1096 12.71 -72.23 19.95
CA ASP A 1096 14.02 -72.27 19.29
C ASP A 1096 15.07 -71.34 19.93
N GLY A 1097 14.71 -70.65 21.01
CA GLY A 1097 15.58 -69.69 21.71
C GLY A 1097 15.58 -68.28 21.13
N SER A 1098 14.91 -68.03 19.99
CA SER A 1098 14.68 -66.67 19.46
C SER A 1098 13.66 -65.91 20.31
N VAL A 1099 13.65 -64.58 20.20
CA VAL A 1099 12.69 -63.70 20.89
C VAL A 1099 11.87 -62.96 19.85
N THR A 1100 10.56 -63.05 19.96
CA THR A 1100 9.63 -62.23 19.17
C THR A 1100 9.11 -61.10 20.05
N ILE A 1101 9.27 -59.86 19.58
CA ILE A 1101 8.58 -58.69 20.13
C ILE A 1101 7.41 -58.41 19.19
N THR A 1102 6.18 -58.49 19.69
CA THR A 1102 4.99 -58.17 18.90
C THR A 1102 4.32 -56.89 19.40
N ASP A 1103 3.72 -56.18 18.46
CA ASP A 1103 2.90 -55.00 18.67
C ASP A 1103 3.59 -53.86 19.44
N PHE A 1104 4.92 -53.72 19.30
CA PHE A 1104 5.68 -52.69 20.01
C PHE A 1104 5.22 -51.30 19.56
N SER A 1105 4.77 -50.49 20.51
CA SER A 1105 4.26 -49.15 20.27
C SER A 1105 5.33 -48.26 19.61
N VAL A 1106 4.94 -47.46 18.61
CA VAL A 1106 5.84 -46.43 18.05
C VAL A 1106 6.06 -45.24 18.99
N ALA A 1107 5.53 -45.31 20.23
CA ALA A 1107 5.66 -44.29 21.26
C ALA A 1107 7.11 -43.90 21.58
N TYR A 1108 8.07 -44.76 21.28
CA TYR A 1108 9.49 -44.45 21.40
C TYR A 1108 10.03 -43.55 20.26
N LEU A 1109 9.50 -43.62 19.03
CA LEU A 1109 10.00 -42.77 17.93
C LEU A 1109 9.44 -41.35 17.93
N LYS A 1110 8.30 -41.14 18.57
CA LYS A 1110 7.65 -39.83 18.63
C LYS A 1110 8.36 -38.85 19.56
N MET A 1111 9.36 -39.27 20.34
CA MET A 1111 10.12 -38.37 21.21
C MET A 1111 10.66 -37.16 20.44
N PHE A 1112 10.70 -35.99 21.07
CA PHE A 1112 11.05 -34.71 20.44
C PHE A 1112 10.11 -34.23 19.34
N HIS A 1113 9.06 -34.99 18.97
CA HIS A 1113 8.06 -34.52 18.03
C HIS A 1113 6.92 -33.79 18.75
N PRO A 1114 6.26 -32.82 18.10
CA PRO A 1114 5.14 -32.11 18.71
C PRO A 1114 3.97 -33.07 18.94
N LYS A 1115 3.27 -32.90 20.07
CA LYS A 1115 2.01 -33.59 20.36
C LYS A 1115 0.84 -32.99 19.57
N THR A 1116 -0.35 -33.59 19.63
CA THR A 1116 -1.53 -33.13 18.88
C THR A 1116 -1.88 -31.66 19.16
N ARG A 1117 -1.80 -31.20 20.41
CA ARG A 1117 -2.07 -29.79 20.75
C ARG A 1117 -1.07 -28.83 20.12
N ALA A 1118 0.21 -29.17 20.15
CA ALA A 1118 1.26 -28.36 19.53
C ALA A 1118 1.11 -28.35 17.99
N ASN A 1119 0.82 -29.51 17.39
CA ASN A 1119 0.48 -29.61 15.96
C ASN A 1119 -0.75 -28.79 15.58
N TRP A 1120 -1.76 -28.71 16.44
CA TRP A 1120 -2.92 -27.85 16.22
C TRP A 1120 -2.51 -26.37 16.15
N ARG A 1121 -1.58 -25.93 17.01
CA ARG A 1121 -1.05 -24.57 16.95
C ARG A 1121 -0.13 -24.32 15.76
N ILE A 1122 0.66 -25.31 15.33
CA ILE A 1122 1.45 -25.22 14.09
C ILE A 1122 0.51 -25.07 12.89
N ALA A 1123 -0.56 -25.87 12.83
CA ALA A 1123 -1.58 -25.75 11.79
C ALA A 1123 -2.23 -24.38 11.78
N GLN A 1124 -2.52 -23.81 12.96
CA GLN A 1124 -2.99 -22.42 13.09
C GLN A 1124 -1.96 -21.42 12.60
N ALA A 1125 -0.68 -21.51 12.99
CA ALA A 1125 0.35 -20.59 12.51
C ALA A 1125 0.51 -20.61 10.97
N VAL A 1126 0.41 -21.80 10.37
CA VAL A 1126 0.43 -21.97 8.91
C VAL A 1126 -0.83 -21.36 8.28
N HIS A 1127 -2.02 -21.64 8.84
CA HIS A 1127 -3.29 -21.07 8.38
C HIS A 1127 -3.34 -19.55 8.53
N ASP A 1128 -2.94 -19.01 9.67
CA ASP A 1128 -2.85 -17.58 9.96
C ASP A 1128 -1.96 -16.89 8.94
N VAL A 1129 -0.81 -17.46 8.59
CA VAL A 1129 0.05 -16.88 7.54
C VAL A 1129 -0.62 -16.96 6.16
N MET A 1130 -1.49 -17.94 5.89
CA MET A 1130 -2.29 -18.00 4.66
C MET A 1130 -3.40 -16.93 4.65
N ILE A 1131 -4.05 -16.67 5.79
CA ILE A 1131 -5.22 -15.76 5.88
C ILE A 1131 -4.87 -14.32 6.29
N LEU A 1132 -3.73 -14.05 6.91
CA LEU A 1132 -3.21 -12.69 7.18
C LEU A 1132 -2.72 -12.01 5.89
N HIS A 1133 -2.76 -12.72 4.76
CA HIS A 1133 -2.77 -12.07 3.45
C HIS A 1133 -4.15 -11.52 3.07
N LEU A 1134 -5.22 -11.84 3.83
CA LEU A 1134 -6.62 -11.46 3.56
C LEU A 1134 -7.20 -10.46 4.57
N ASN A 1135 -6.55 -10.24 5.74
CA ASN A 1135 -6.98 -9.37 6.84
C ASN A 1135 -5.93 -8.30 7.09
#